data_AF-A0A954HAL7-F1
#
_entry.id   AF-A0A954HAL7-F1
#
_cell.length_a   1.000
_cell.length_b   1.000
_cell.length_c   1.000
_cell.angle_alpha   90.00
_cell.angle_beta   90.00
_cell.angle_gamma   90.00
#
_symmetry.space_group_name_H-M   'P 1'
#
loop_
_entity.id
_entity.type
_entity.pdbx_description
1 polymer ?
#
loop_
_entity_poly.entity_id
_entity_poly.type
_entity_poly.pdbx_seq_one_letter_code
_entity_poly.pdbx_strand_id
1 'polypeptide(L)'
;MIWSPLTFLTSYPISLFRKEHSGPAPGRLIPLGIFRLFMTGWFLIPQPSQAAEGKAANAEPTQVQSSDSGKTPLEIYIEEQQKQPLLIDELTFPELKVSPTEQDENKRKALAHFLTARLMFNRNAHQQALSELQKAADLDPGSSEIYELLIPLAIGMNQSDLVEKYVTRAETADPENYRLLVRVGRYMQRQNRIDEAVRLIKRATESTRLDHKSGEYVLYQFELGLLLTLTKQLEDATKSYEVVFDAILHPENYELDAQIQARLMADRAQSLERIGRAFLEGNRLDLAEQAFQAASDFGTGKPAVLGYNLAMVYLKKEDYEKGLNNLQAYFDARLQTKGRDAYELLKQLLEKLNRSEELIPRLEKLADSDPRNSKLKYFLAEQYIEQDKLDEAETLIKSTLESRGDQEGLISLAEIYFKRRQVEQLLDTMTNAFKSQQNLEALQLLMNRIEEDPDLTKSLLELAATRLNENLSFEGSLLMAKLAEKAKRTELVSQFYEHALAERSDRALPLYQSWGEYLMQQEEYEQAIEVWKAANSEARLNNFRPIFLSRQADALVELEKYDEALEAIRQARTLRDTNEFHFQEAWIQYRAGHNKEAIELFEEFRAIDGLNQRLLRSSHLILSNLYVQSGDLANGEKVLEDLIKFDPDNPTVNNDLG
;
A
#
# COMPACT_ATOMS: atom_id res chain seq x y z
N MET A 1 -14.97 12.89 9.39
CA MET A 1 -14.60 12.48 8.01
C MET A 1 -13.11 12.24 8.06
N ILE A 2 -12.56 11.04 8.07
CA ILE A 2 -12.75 9.91 7.16
C ILE A 2 -12.72 8.64 8.03
N TRP A 3 -13.83 7.91 8.05
CA TRP A 3 -13.80 6.49 8.33
C TRP A 3 -13.28 5.87 7.04
N SER A 4 -12.09 5.25 7.06
CA SER A 4 -11.74 4.35 5.97
C SER A 4 -12.78 3.23 6.00
N PRO A 5 -13.61 3.07 4.96
CA PRO A 5 -14.33 1.83 4.81
C PRO A 5 -13.25 0.78 4.64
N LEU A 6 -13.34 -0.33 5.39
CA LEU A 6 -12.86 -1.58 4.83
C LEU A 6 -13.41 -1.62 3.41
N THR A 7 -12.51 -1.66 2.44
CA THR A 7 -12.80 -1.82 1.03
C THR A 7 -13.51 -3.15 0.83
N PHE A 8 -14.80 -3.20 1.14
CA PHE A 8 -15.74 -4.06 0.45
C PHE A 8 -15.94 -3.43 -0.92
N LEU A 9 -15.00 -3.71 -1.82
CA LEU A 9 -15.36 -3.85 -3.22
C LEU A 9 -16.63 -4.72 -3.23
N THR A 10 -17.68 -4.16 -3.82
CA THR A 10 -18.93 -4.82 -4.20
C THR A 10 -18.64 -6.21 -4.75
N SER A 11 -18.58 -7.19 -3.86
CA SER A 11 -18.40 -8.59 -4.16
C SER A 11 -19.54 -9.28 -3.47
N TYR A 12 -20.68 -9.30 -4.17
CA TYR A 12 -21.74 -10.28 -3.92
C TYR A 12 -21.08 -11.64 -3.71
N PRO A 13 -21.26 -12.34 -2.59
CA PRO A 13 -21.25 -13.77 -2.59
C PRO A 13 -22.71 -14.18 -2.81
N ILE A 14 -23.14 -14.35 -4.06
CA ILE A 14 -24.21 -15.31 -4.29
C ILE A 14 -23.56 -16.63 -3.93
N SER A 15 -23.96 -17.23 -2.81
CA SER A 15 -23.60 -18.60 -2.44
C SER A 15 -24.25 -19.55 -3.44
N LEU A 16 -23.71 -19.60 -4.66
CA LEU A 16 -24.00 -20.66 -5.61
C LEU A 16 -23.29 -21.92 -5.11
N PHE A 17 -24.09 -22.93 -4.74
CA PHE A 17 -23.76 -24.32 -4.39
C PHE A 17 -23.47 -24.68 -2.91
N ARG A 18 -24.54 -25.16 -2.25
CA ARG A 18 -24.62 -26.35 -1.37
C ARG A 18 -26.12 -26.67 -1.21
N LYS A 19 -26.65 -27.89 -1.19
CA LYS A 19 -26.12 -29.25 -1.01
C LYS A 19 -27.26 -30.22 -1.40
N GLU A 20 -27.11 -31.07 -2.43
CA GLU A 20 -27.96 -32.26 -2.59
C GLU A 20 -27.17 -33.52 -2.23
N HIS A 21 -27.79 -34.39 -1.44
CA HIS A 21 -27.20 -35.60 -0.88
C HIS A 21 -27.51 -36.84 -1.74
N SER A 22 -26.48 -37.52 -2.26
CA SER A 22 -26.31 -38.99 -2.24
C SER A 22 -24.92 -39.40 -2.77
N GLY A 23 -24.13 -40.14 -1.99
CA GLY A 23 -22.70 -40.48 -2.21
C GLY A 23 -22.41 -41.62 -3.20
N PRO A 24 -21.25 -42.33 -3.15
CA PRO A 24 -20.12 -42.25 -2.20
C PRO A 24 -18.74 -41.92 -2.82
N ALA A 25 -17.81 -41.47 -1.97
CA ALA A 25 -16.38 -41.25 -2.27
C ALA A 25 -15.60 -42.59 -2.31
N PRO A 26 -14.33 -42.66 -2.81
CA PRO A 26 -13.19 -42.02 -2.13
C PRO A 26 -12.10 -41.43 -3.06
N GLY A 27 -11.51 -40.32 -2.64
CA GLY A 27 -10.28 -39.79 -3.24
C GLY A 27 -9.77 -38.56 -2.48
N ARG A 28 -8.76 -38.78 -1.63
CA ARG A 28 -8.07 -37.76 -0.82
C ARG A 28 -7.56 -36.59 -1.67
N LEU A 29 -7.85 -35.36 -1.26
CA LEU A 29 -7.04 -34.17 -1.58
C LEU A 29 -6.92 -33.26 -0.35
N ILE A 30 -5.74 -32.67 -0.26
CA ILE A 30 -5.06 -31.97 0.84
C ILE A 30 -5.63 -30.54 1.01
N PRO A 31 -5.67 -29.94 2.21
CA PRO A 31 -6.16 -28.56 2.37
C PRO A 31 -5.06 -27.57 1.93
N LEU A 32 -5.31 -26.81 0.86
CA LEU A 32 -4.54 -25.60 0.57
C LEU A 32 -5.11 -24.44 1.39
N GLY A 33 -4.37 -24.02 2.42
CA GLY A 33 -4.56 -22.74 3.08
C GLY A 33 -4.18 -21.60 2.13
N ILE A 34 -5.04 -20.59 2.04
CA ILE A 34 -4.78 -19.39 1.24
C ILE A 34 -4.08 -18.35 2.14
N PHE A 35 -2.80 -18.15 1.84
CA PHE A 35 -2.00 -16.98 2.19
C PHE A 35 -2.69 -15.69 1.67
N ARG A 36 -2.88 -14.69 2.53
CA ARG A 36 -3.14 -13.29 2.11
C ARG A 36 -1.95 -12.43 2.50
N LEU A 37 -1.23 -11.92 1.50
CA LEU A 37 -0.25 -10.84 1.66
C LEU A 37 -0.99 -9.49 1.77
N PHE A 38 -0.68 -8.72 2.82
CA PHE A 38 -1.04 -7.31 2.95
C PHE A 38 0.07 -6.44 2.36
N MET A 39 -0.27 -5.56 1.42
CA MET A 39 0.49 -4.35 1.08
C MET A 39 -0.32 -3.13 1.51
N THR A 40 0.13 -2.43 2.55
CA THR A 40 -0.41 -1.13 2.97
C THR A 40 0.69 -0.08 2.82
N GLY A 41 0.58 0.74 1.78
CA GLY A 41 1.40 1.95 1.59
C GLY A 41 0.64 3.18 2.05
N TRP A 42 1.13 3.84 3.10
CA TRP A 42 0.60 5.10 3.64
C TRP A 42 1.09 6.29 2.80
N PHE A 43 0.18 7.16 2.38
CA PHE A 43 0.48 8.53 1.93
C PHE A 43 0.05 9.51 3.02
N LEU A 44 1.01 10.31 3.52
CA LEU A 44 0.78 11.47 4.37
C LEU A 44 1.10 12.74 3.55
N ILE A 45 0.06 13.53 3.28
CA ILE A 45 0.17 14.93 2.84
C ILE A 45 0.09 15.79 4.10
N PRO A 46 1.07 16.65 4.42
CA PRO A 46 0.91 17.57 5.54
C PRO A 46 0.05 18.78 5.12
N GLN A 47 -1.01 19.05 5.87
CA GLN A 47 -1.66 20.37 5.86
C GLN A 47 -0.90 21.34 6.78
N PRO A 48 -0.83 22.64 6.42
CA PRO A 48 -0.12 23.65 7.21
C PRO A 48 -0.93 24.05 8.45
N SER A 49 -0.31 23.99 9.62
CA SER A 49 -0.87 24.56 10.85
C SER A 49 -0.61 26.07 10.89
N GLN A 50 -1.67 26.83 11.16
CA GLN A 50 -1.59 28.24 11.53
C GLN A 50 -1.47 28.40 13.07
N ALA A 51 -0.72 29.45 13.44
CA ALA A 51 -0.69 30.16 14.71
C ALA A 51 0.25 29.66 15.84
N ALA A 52 1.38 30.37 15.99
CA ALA A 52 1.70 31.11 17.22
C ALA A 52 2.77 32.18 16.94
N GLU A 53 2.38 33.45 16.97
CA GLU A 53 3.29 34.60 17.03
C GLU A 53 4.00 34.65 18.40
N GLY A 54 5.32 34.86 18.42
CA GLY A 54 6.06 35.00 19.69
C GLY A 54 7.58 35.15 19.58
N LYS A 55 8.03 36.37 19.24
CA LYS A 55 9.34 37.00 19.51
C LYS A 55 10.64 36.22 19.22
N ALA A 56 11.31 36.69 18.17
CA ALA A 56 12.69 36.41 17.80
C ALA A 56 13.71 36.77 18.89
N ALA A 57 14.68 35.89 19.10
CA ALA A 57 15.99 36.20 19.66
C ALA A 57 17.05 35.38 18.92
N ASN A 58 17.95 36.12 18.27
CA ASN A 58 19.06 35.73 17.40
C ASN A 58 19.88 34.51 17.83
N ALA A 59 20.01 33.55 16.91
CA ALA A 59 21.25 32.83 16.66
C ALA A 59 21.31 32.52 15.15
N GLU A 60 22.25 33.16 14.45
CA GLU A 60 22.48 33.00 13.01
C GLU A 60 22.86 31.55 12.67
N PRO A 61 22.21 30.90 11.70
CA PRO A 61 22.78 29.74 11.02
C PRO A 61 23.71 30.24 9.93
N THR A 62 25.00 29.95 10.12
CA THR A 62 26.06 30.06 9.10
C THR A 62 25.59 29.50 7.76
N GLN A 63 25.57 30.38 6.76
CA GLN A 63 25.22 30.11 5.38
C GLN A 63 26.14 29.03 4.78
N VAL A 64 25.59 27.86 4.51
CA VAL A 64 26.07 27.02 3.41
C VAL A 64 25.62 27.72 2.14
N GLN A 65 26.57 28.14 1.30
CA GLN A 65 26.30 28.77 0.01
C GLN A 65 25.54 27.79 -0.90
N SER A 66 24.21 27.83 -0.85
CA SER A 66 23.37 27.43 -1.97
C SER A 66 23.68 28.37 -3.13
N SER A 67 23.96 27.84 -4.31
CA SER A 67 24.15 28.62 -5.53
C SER A 67 22.95 29.56 -5.74
N ASP A 68 23.23 30.84 -5.61
CA ASP A 68 22.31 31.98 -5.63
C ASP A 68 21.88 32.31 -7.08
N SER A 69 21.00 31.50 -7.66
CA SER A 69 20.28 31.91 -8.86
C SER A 69 18.85 31.43 -8.75
N GLY A 70 17.88 32.34 -8.55
CA GLY A 70 16.44 32.05 -8.64
C GLY A 70 15.98 31.67 -10.05
N LYS A 71 16.80 30.90 -10.78
CA LYS A 71 16.63 30.45 -12.16
C LYS A 71 15.99 29.08 -12.16
N THR A 72 14.99 28.90 -13.00
CA THR A 72 14.37 27.62 -13.31
C THR A 72 15.39 26.65 -13.94
N PRO A 73 15.17 25.33 -13.88
CA PRO A 73 16.03 24.36 -14.56
C PRO A 73 16.20 24.62 -16.06
N LEU A 74 15.20 25.22 -16.71
CA LEU A 74 15.27 25.63 -18.11
C LEU A 74 16.23 26.82 -18.28
N GLU A 75 16.19 27.81 -17.39
CA GLU A 75 17.10 28.97 -17.44
C GLU A 75 18.56 28.58 -17.19
N ILE A 76 18.80 27.64 -16.26
CA ILE A 76 20.15 27.08 -16.04
C ILE A 76 20.64 26.35 -17.29
N TYR A 77 19.79 25.51 -17.88
CA TYR A 77 20.11 24.80 -19.12
C TYR A 77 20.38 25.75 -20.29
N ILE A 78 19.55 26.79 -20.46
CA ILE A 78 19.71 27.81 -21.50
C ILE A 78 21.06 28.52 -21.32
N GLU A 79 21.40 28.92 -20.09
CA GLU A 79 22.66 29.61 -19.83
C GLU A 79 23.90 28.73 -20.06
N GLU A 80 23.85 27.45 -19.69
CA GLU A 80 24.91 26.50 -19.98
C GLU A 80 25.09 26.32 -21.50
N GLN A 81 23.99 26.14 -22.23
CA GLN A 81 24.01 25.99 -23.69
C GLN A 81 24.48 27.26 -24.40
N GLN A 82 24.13 28.44 -23.91
CA GLN A 82 24.59 29.72 -24.46
C GLN A 82 26.08 30.00 -24.20
N LYS A 83 26.66 29.39 -23.15
CA LYS A 83 28.10 29.48 -22.85
C LYS A 83 28.93 28.50 -23.70
N GLN A 84 28.32 27.44 -24.22
CA GLN A 84 29.03 26.55 -25.13
C GLN A 84 29.29 27.30 -26.45
N PRO A 85 30.54 27.31 -26.95
CA PRO A 85 30.81 27.87 -28.26
C PRO A 85 29.92 27.19 -29.30
N LEU A 86 29.50 27.93 -30.32
CA LEU A 86 28.93 27.32 -31.53
C LEU A 86 30.06 26.50 -32.17
N LEU A 87 30.22 25.25 -31.72
CA LEU A 87 31.09 24.26 -32.33
C LEU A 87 30.46 23.89 -33.67
N ILE A 88 30.78 24.69 -34.68
CA ILE A 88 30.47 24.39 -36.09
C ILE A 88 31.51 23.39 -36.62
N ASP A 89 32.69 23.33 -35.99
CA ASP A 89 33.82 22.52 -36.42
C ASP A 89 33.62 21.01 -36.18
N GLU A 90 32.76 20.63 -35.23
CA GLU A 90 32.39 19.23 -34.97
C GLU A 90 31.16 18.78 -35.78
N LEU A 91 30.47 19.70 -36.46
CA LEU A 91 29.34 19.35 -37.31
C LEU A 91 29.85 18.67 -38.58
N THR A 92 29.54 17.39 -38.71
CA THR A 92 29.81 16.63 -39.93
C THR A 92 28.85 17.06 -41.04
N PHE A 93 29.34 17.92 -41.93
CA PHE A 93 28.57 18.28 -43.12
C PHE A 93 28.47 17.08 -44.06
N PRO A 94 27.26 16.70 -44.51
CA PRO A 94 27.10 15.64 -45.49
C PRO A 94 27.91 15.97 -46.75
N GLU A 95 28.76 15.04 -47.20
CA GLU A 95 29.58 15.26 -48.39
C GLU A 95 28.74 15.71 -49.59
N LEU A 96 29.29 16.66 -50.35
CA LEU A 96 28.72 17.14 -51.60
C LEU A 96 28.87 16.10 -52.71
N LYS A 97 28.08 15.03 -52.65
CA LYS A 97 27.99 14.03 -53.71
C LYS A 97 27.48 14.66 -55.01
N VAL A 98 28.11 14.28 -56.13
CA VAL A 98 27.76 14.73 -57.50
C VAL A 98 26.33 14.30 -57.90
N SER A 99 25.77 13.28 -57.24
CA SER A 99 24.37 12.87 -57.35
C SER A 99 23.86 12.43 -55.97
N PRO A 100 23.22 13.34 -55.19
CA PRO A 100 22.77 13.03 -53.84
C PRO A 100 21.56 12.09 -53.86
N THR A 101 21.52 11.16 -52.91
CA THR A 101 20.30 10.37 -52.64
C THR A 101 19.28 11.21 -51.87
N GLU A 102 18.01 10.77 -51.84
CA GLU A 102 16.97 11.42 -51.01
C GLU A 102 17.39 11.49 -49.53
N GLN A 103 18.08 10.46 -49.03
CA GLN A 103 18.64 10.45 -47.67
C GLN A 103 19.74 11.51 -47.50
N ASP A 104 20.62 11.70 -48.50
CA ASP A 104 21.64 12.75 -48.47
C ASP A 104 21.01 14.16 -48.46
N GLU A 105 19.93 14.36 -49.23
CA GLU A 105 19.18 15.62 -49.22
C GLU A 105 18.46 15.87 -47.90
N ASN A 106 17.84 14.83 -47.32
CA ASN A 106 17.14 14.93 -46.04
C ASN A 106 18.10 15.24 -44.90
N LYS A 107 19.30 14.64 -44.87
CA LYS A 107 20.34 14.98 -43.90
C LYS A 107 20.79 16.45 -44.00
N ARG A 108 20.93 16.99 -45.22
CA ARG A 108 21.27 18.42 -45.41
C ARG A 108 20.14 19.34 -44.95
N LYS A 109 18.90 19.02 -45.28
CA LYS A 109 17.73 19.78 -44.82
C LYS A 109 17.61 19.71 -43.29
N ALA A 110 17.81 18.54 -42.69
CA ALA A 110 17.83 18.34 -41.25
C ALA A 110 18.90 19.20 -40.57
N LEU A 111 20.13 19.22 -41.11
CA LEU A 111 21.22 20.06 -40.60
C LEU A 111 20.88 21.56 -40.70
N ALA A 112 20.27 22.01 -41.80
CA ALA A 112 19.82 23.40 -41.95
C ALA A 112 18.76 23.78 -40.92
N HIS A 113 17.78 22.90 -40.68
CA HIS A 113 16.77 23.08 -39.64
C HIS A 113 17.38 23.08 -38.23
N PHE A 114 18.33 22.17 -37.95
CA PHE A 114 19.04 22.11 -36.67
C PHE A 114 19.85 23.39 -36.38
N LEU A 115 20.62 23.87 -37.36
CA LEU A 115 21.38 25.12 -37.24
C LEU A 115 20.46 26.33 -37.05
N THR A 116 19.34 26.37 -37.77
CA THR A 116 18.32 27.41 -37.61
C THR A 116 17.74 27.38 -36.21
N ALA A 117 17.43 26.19 -35.70
CA ALA A 117 16.94 26.03 -34.34
C ALA A 117 17.96 26.47 -33.29
N ARG A 118 19.26 26.17 -33.47
CA ARG A 118 20.33 26.60 -32.56
C ARG A 118 20.45 28.14 -32.52
N LEU A 119 20.35 28.79 -33.68
CA LEU A 119 20.33 30.25 -33.78
C LEU A 119 19.10 30.86 -33.08
N MET A 120 17.92 30.25 -33.28
CA MET A 120 16.69 30.67 -32.60
C MET A 120 16.77 30.46 -31.09
N PHE A 121 17.32 29.33 -30.65
CA PHE A 121 17.54 29.01 -29.25
C PHE A 121 18.42 30.08 -28.56
N ASN A 122 19.54 30.46 -29.20
CA ASN A 122 20.43 31.52 -28.68
C ASN A 122 19.80 32.92 -28.69
N ARG A 123 18.73 33.14 -29.47
CA ARG A 123 17.93 34.37 -29.49
C ARG A 123 16.72 34.32 -28.55
N ASN A 124 16.65 33.31 -27.68
CA ASN A 124 15.52 33.05 -26.78
C ASN A 124 14.18 32.79 -27.50
N ALA A 125 14.22 32.43 -28.80
CA ALA A 125 13.04 32.08 -29.60
C ALA A 125 12.72 30.57 -29.45
N HIS A 126 12.51 30.11 -28.21
CA HIS A 126 12.44 28.69 -27.84
C HIS A 126 11.33 27.90 -28.56
N GLN A 127 10.15 28.48 -28.75
CA GLN A 127 9.05 27.80 -29.45
C GLN A 127 9.34 27.62 -30.95
N GLN A 128 10.02 28.59 -31.57
CA GLN A 128 10.44 28.49 -32.97
C GLN A 128 11.58 27.48 -33.11
N ALA A 129 12.54 27.50 -32.19
CA ALA A 129 13.61 26.51 -32.12
C ALA A 129 13.06 25.08 -32.00
N LEU A 130 12.06 24.86 -31.13
CA LEU A 130 11.42 23.56 -30.96
C LEU A 130 10.71 23.08 -32.23
N SER A 131 10.08 23.99 -32.99
CA SER A 131 9.45 23.67 -34.28
C SER A 131 10.47 23.25 -35.34
N GLU A 132 11.58 23.99 -35.42
CA GLU A 132 12.68 23.66 -36.35
C GLU A 132 13.39 22.34 -35.97
N LEU A 133 13.54 22.06 -34.67
CA LEU A 133 14.09 20.77 -34.20
C LEU A 133 13.19 19.58 -34.53
N GLN A 134 11.87 19.74 -34.48
CA GLN A 134 10.94 18.67 -34.88
C GLN A 134 11.08 18.34 -36.37
N LYS A 135 11.18 19.36 -37.23
CA LYS A 135 11.44 19.17 -38.67
C LYS A 135 12.78 18.47 -38.90
N ALA A 136 13.81 18.89 -38.17
CA ALA A 136 15.12 18.25 -38.24
C ALA A 136 15.05 16.77 -37.85
N ALA A 137 14.38 16.45 -36.73
CA ALA A 137 14.21 15.09 -36.22
C ALA A 137 13.35 14.18 -37.11
N ASP A 138 12.42 14.75 -37.89
CA ASP A 138 11.62 13.98 -38.84
C ASP A 138 12.38 13.72 -40.16
N LEU A 139 13.31 14.60 -40.54
CA LEU A 139 14.15 14.47 -41.74
C LEU A 139 15.37 13.57 -41.51
N ASP A 140 15.98 13.63 -40.33
CA ASP A 140 17.10 12.76 -39.94
C ASP A 140 16.89 12.17 -38.53
N PRO A 141 16.08 11.11 -38.41
CA PRO A 141 15.79 10.50 -37.11
C PRO A 141 16.99 9.77 -36.49
N GLY A 142 18.13 9.67 -37.20
CA GLY A 142 19.35 9.03 -36.71
C GLY A 142 20.36 9.98 -36.07
N SER A 143 20.14 11.30 -36.07
CA SER A 143 21.08 12.26 -35.49
C SER A 143 20.80 12.49 -33.99
N SER A 144 21.76 12.09 -33.16
CA SER A 144 21.74 12.23 -31.70
C SER A 144 21.71 13.70 -31.26
N GLU A 145 22.46 14.54 -31.97
CA GLU A 145 22.66 15.96 -31.68
C GLU A 145 21.34 16.75 -31.71
N ILE A 146 20.42 16.36 -32.59
CA ILE A 146 19.08 16.95 -32.65
C ILE A 146 18.33 16.68 -31.35
N TYR A 147 18.38 15.45 -30.84
CA TYR A 147 17.67 15.05 -29.64
C TYR A 147 18.27 15.64 -28.36
N GLU A 148 19.59 15.84 -28.32
CA GLU A 148 20.27 16.51 -27.21
C GLU A 148 19.76 17.94 -26.96
N LEU A 149 19.31 18.63 -28.01
CA LEU A 149 18.71 19.96 -27.89
C LEU A 149 17.18 19.92 -27.79
N LEU A 150 16.53 19.05 -28.57
CA LEU A 150 15.07 18.95 -28.64
C LEU A 150 14.46 18.52 -27.31
N ILE A 151 14.96 17.43 -26.72
CA ILE A 151 14.33 16.80 -25.56
C ILE A 151 14.41 17.71 -24.31
N PRO A 152 15.56 18.29 -23.93
CA PRO A 152 15.61 19.22 -22.80
C PRO A 152 14.76 20.47 -23.01
N LEU A 153 14.68 20.97 -24.25
CA LEU A 153 13.81 22.10 -24.60
C LEU A 153 12.33 21.74 -24.43
N ALA A 154 11.91 20.56 -24.90
CA ALA A 154 10.57 20.04 -24.72
C ALA A 154 10.21 19.84 -23.23
N ILE A 155 11.14 19.28 -22.44
CA ILE A 155 11.00 19.13 -20.98
C ILE A 155 10.81 20.50 -20.32
N GLY A 156 11.65 21.48 -20.63
CA GLY A 156 11.58 22.82 -20.05
C GLY A 156 10.31 23.57 -20.42
N MET A 157 9.77 23.32 -21.61
CA MET A 157 8.50 23.88 -22.08
C MET A 157 7.26 23.06 -21.65
N ASN A 158 7.46 22.04 -20.81
CA ASN A 158 6.40 21.13 -20.33
C ASN A 158 5.60 20.47 -21.47
N GLN A 159 6.26 20.12 -22.57
CA GLN A 159 5.68 19.47 -23.75
C GLN A 159 5.81 17.94 -23.63
N SER A 160 5.07 17.34 -22.69
CA SER A 160 5.19 15.91 -22.37
C SER A 160 4.99 14.99 -23.58
N ASP A 161 4.04 15.30 -24.46
CA ASP A 161 3.77 14.51 -25.67
C ASP A 161 4.98 14.44 -26.61
N LEU A 162 5.75 15.54 -26.71
CA LEU A 162 6.96 15.56 -27.52
C LEU A 162 8.09 14.78 -26.87
N VAL A 163 8.20 14.83 -25.54
CA VAL A 163 9.19 14.00 -24.81
C VAL A 163 8.90 12.52 -25.07
N GLU A 164 7.65 12.07 -24.89
CA GLU A 164 7.26 10.68 -25.16
C GLU A 164 7.51 10.26 -26.61
N LYS A 165 7.22 11.16 -27.57
CA LYS A 165 7.43 10.89 -28.99
C LYS A 165 8.90 10.65 -29.34
N TYR A 166 9.81 11.42 -28.75
CA TYR A 166 11.21 11.49 -29.20
C TYR A 166 12.20 10.71 -28.34
N VAL A 167 11.86 10.31 -27.12
CA VAL A 167 12.77 9.52 -26.25
C VAL A 167 13.20 8.22 -26.92
N THR A 168 12.28 7.39 -27.41
CA THR A 168 12.63 6.12 -28.07
C THR A 168 13.47 6.33 -29.34
N ARG A 169 13.20 7.41 -30.09
CA ARG A 169 13.99 7.75 -31.29
C ARG A 169 15.41 8.17 -30.93
N ALA A 170 15.56 8.98 -29.88
CA ALA A 170 16.85 9.38 -29.37
C ALA A 170 17.70 8.19 -28.89
N GLU A 171 17.06 7.25 -28.17
CA GLU A 171 17.72 6.01 -27.75
C GLU A 171 18.15 5.14 -28.92
N THR A 172 17.38 5.14 -30.02
CA THR A 172 17.70 4.39 -31.24
C THR A 172 18.83 5.05 -32.02
N ALA A 173 18.85 6.39 -32.06
CA ALA A 173 19.86 7.19 -32.75
C ALA A 173 21.25 7.01 -32.10
N ASP A 174 21.32 7.05 -30.77
CA ASP A 174 22.57 6.87 -30.04
C ASP A 174 22.36 6.19 -28.67
N PRO A 175 22.45 4.84 -28.62
CA PRO A 175 22.25 4.08 -27.40
C PRO A 175 23.27 4.37 -26.29
N GLU A 176 24.43 4.94 -26.63
CA GLU A 176 25.56 5.23 -25.73
C GLU A 176 25.57 6.69 -25.24
N ASN A 177 24.54 7.48 -25.56
CA ASN A 177 24.42 8.85 -25.06
C ASN A 177 23.95 8.87 -23.60
N TYR A 178 24.85 8.54 -22.68
CA TYR A 178 24.55 8.45 -21.25
C TYR A 178 24.00 9.76 -20.67
N ARG A 179 24.44 10.92 -21.16
CA ARG A 179 23.96 12.23 -20.68
C ARG A 179 22.49 12.45 -20.99
N LEU A 180 22.06 12.10 -22.20
CA LEU A 180 20.66 12.19 -22.58
C LEU A 180 19.81 11.16 -21.81
N LEU A 181 20.30 9.93 -21.66
CA LEU A 181 19.63 8.88 -20.89
C LEU A 181 19.36 9.31 -19.43
N VAL A 182 20.35 9.89 -18.74
CA VAL A 182 20.16 10.40 -17.37
C VAL A 182 19.15 11.55 -17.34
N ARG A 183 19.22 12.49 -18.30
CA ARG A 183 18.26 13.62 -18.36
C ARG A 183 16.83 13.13 -18.51
N VAL A 184 16.60 12.17 -19.41
CA VAL A 184 15.27 11.56 -19.60
C VAL A 184 14.88 10.74 -18.37
N GLY A 185 15.80 9.96 -17.79
CA GLY A 185 15.54 9.18 -16.58
C GLY A 185 15.07 10.06 -15.42
N ARG A 186 15.71 11.20 -15.18
CA ARG A 186 15.28 12.20 -14.18
C ARG A 186 13.92 12.82 -14.51
N TYR A 187 13.60 13.02 -15.79
CA TYR A 187 12.27 13.47 -16.19
C TYR A 187 11.21 12.40 -15.87
N MET A 188 11.45 11.13 -16.20
CA MET A 188 10.55 10.01 -15.87
C MET A 188 10.34 9.88 -14.36
N GLN A 189 11.40 10.04 -13.58
CA GLN A 189 11.31 10.05 -12.12
C GLN A 189 10.36 11.15 -11.61
N ARG A 190 10.44 12.37 -12.14
CA ARG A 190 9.52 13.48 -11.78
C ARG A 190 8.07 13.19 -12.16
N GLN A 191 7.85 12.39 -13.21
CA GLN A 191 6.53 11.91 -13.61
C GLN A 191 6.08 10.66 -12.84
N ASN A 192 6.78 10.27 -11.77
CA ASN A 192 6.53 9.07 -10.97
C ASN A 192 6.62 7.75 -11.76
N ARG A 193 7.31 7.74 -12.91
CA ARG A 193 7.59 6.56 -13.73
C ARG A 193 8.94 5.96 -13.34
N ILE A 194 9.00 5.41 -12.13
CA ILE A 194 10.25 5.02 -11.46
C ILE A 194 10.97 3.88 -12.20
N ASP A 195 10.25 2.87 -12.70
CA ASP A 195 10.87 1.73 -13.40
C ASP A 195 11.61 2.15 -14.67
N GLU A 196 11.06 3.11 -15.40
CA GLU A 196 11.69 3.65 -16.60
C GLU A 196 12.88 4.55 -16.27
N ALA A 197 12.81 5.31 -15.18
CA ALA A 197 13.94 6.06 -14.68
C ALA A 197 15.11 5.12 -14.31
N VAL A 198 14.82 4.01 -13.61
CA VAL A 198 15.81 2.97 -13.28
C VAL A 198 16.44 2.40 -14.55
N ARG A 199 15.62 1.99 -15.53
CA ARG A 199 16.11 1.44 -16.82
C ARG A 199 17.08 2.40 -17.52
N LEU A 200 16.71 3.67 -17.62
CA LEU A 200 17.49 4.68 -18.35
C LEU A 200 18.79 5.03 -17.64
N ILE A 201 18.74 5.26 -16.32
CA ILE A 201 19.93 5.60 -15.54
C ILE A 201 20.88 4.40 -15.44
N LYS A 202 20.36 3.17 -15.31
CA LYS A 202 21.19 1.94 -15.35
C LYS A 202 21.97 1.83 -16.65
N ARG A 203 21.29 1.97 -17.80
CA ARG A 203 21.96 1.99 -19.11
C ARG A 203 22.99 3.10 -19.23
N ALA A 204 22.70 4.28 -18.70
CA ALA A 204 23.66 5.38 -18.69
C ALA A 204 24.94 5.03 -17.90
N THR A 205 24.80 4.39 -16.74
CA THR A 205 25.94 3.95 -15.92
C THR A 205 26.73 2.79 -16.54
N GLU A 206 26.12 2.03 -17.45
CA GLU A 206 26.75 0.93 -18.20
C GLU A 206 27.41 1.38 -19.51
N SER A 207 27.23 2.63 -19.93
CA SER A 207 27.80 3.14 -21.18
C SER A 207 29.32 3.10 -21.17
N THR A 208 29.88 2.73 -22.31
CA THR A 208 31.32 2.71 -22.60
C THR A 208 31.91 4.10 -22.81
N ARG A 209 31.08 5.11 -23.08
CA ARG A 209 31.50 6.51 -23.24
C ARG A 209 31.54 7.28 -21.92
N LEU A 210 31.01 6.71 -20.85
CA LEU A 210 31.10 7.25 -19.50
C LEU A 210 32.39 6.74 -18.86
N ASP A 211 33.27 7.65 -18.45
CA ASP A 211 34.43 7.26 -17.67
C ASP A 211 34.00 6.82 -16.26
N HIS A 212 34.23 5.54 -15.92
CA HIS A 212 33.85 4.95 -14.63
C HIS A 212 34.75 5.41 -13.47
N LYS A 213 35.73 6.26 -13.74
CA LYS A 213 36.51 6.98 -12.73
C LYS A 213 36.04 8.41 -12.52
N SER A 214 35.17 8.93 -13.38
CA SER A 214 34.67 10.30 -13.27
C SER A 214 33.72 10.51 -12.09
N GLY A 215 33.63 11.75 -11.60
CA GLY A 215 32.59 12.14 -10.64
C GLY A 215 31.16 12.01 -11.19
N GLU A 216 30.94 12.18 -12.50
CA GLU A 216 29.62 11.97 -13.12
C GLU A 216 29.14 10.53 -12.90
N TYR A 217 30.03 9.54 -13.09
CA TYR A 217 29.73 8.14 -12.85
C TYR A 217 29.32 7.88 -11.40
N VAL A 218 30.08 8.41 -10.43
CA VAL A 218 29.75 8.27 -9.00
C VAL A 218 28.38 8.87 -8.69
N LEU A 219 28.06 10.04 -9.24
CA LEU A 219 26.75 10.66 -9.04
C LEU A 219 25.60 9.84 -9.65
N TYR A 220 25.78 9.32 -10.87
CA TYR A 220 24.75 8.50 -11.52
C TYR A 220 24.55 7.17 -10.79
N GLN A 221 25.61 6.57 -10.26
CA GLN A 221 25.51 5.40 -9.39
C GLN A 221 24.79 5.72 -8.07
N PHE A 222 25.00 6.90 -7.50
CA PHE A 222 24.27 7.31 -6.30
C PHE A 222 22.77 7.49 -6.58
N GLU A 223 22.40 8.14 -7.68
CA GLU A 223 21.00 8.27 -8.12
C GLU A 223 20.37 6.91 -8.41
N LEU A 224 21.08 6.02 -9.10
CA LEU A 224 20.62 4.67 -9.39
C LEU A 224 20.39 3.86 -8.12
N GLY A 225 21.34 3.90 -7.16
CA GLY A 225 21.21 3.22 -5.88
C GLY A 225 19.97 3.67 -5.09
N LEU A 226 19.67 4.97 -5.09
CA LEU A 226 18.46 5.51 -4.46
C LEU A 226 17.19 4.98 -5.13
N LEU A 227 17.12 4.98 -6.46
CA LEU A 227 15.96 4.50 -7.20
C LEU A 227 15.75 2.99 -7.04
N LEU A 228 16.83 2.20 -7.08
CA LEU A 228 16.77 0.75 -6.88
C LEU A 228 16.35 0.39 -5.45
N THR A 229 16.74 1.19 -4.46
CA THR A 229 16.26 1.02 -3.07
C THR A 229 14.75 1.26 -2.99
N LEU A 230 14.25 2.31 -3.65
CA LEU A 230 12.81 2.62 -3.70
C LEU A 230 11.99 1.51 -4.37
N THR A 231 12.53 0.87 -5.40
CA THR A 231 11.89 -0.25 -6.11
C THR A 231 12.18 -1.62 -5.48
N LYS A 232 12.85 -1.66 -4.32
CA LYS A 232 13.24 -2.89 -3.59
C LYS A 232 14.13 -3.85 -4.39
N GLN A 233 14.87 -3.35 -5.37
CA GLN A 233 15.87 -4.11 -6.13
C GLN A 233 17.21 -4.13 -5.39
N LEU A 234 17.24 -4.82 -4.25
CA LEU A 234 18.31 -4.71 -3.26
C LEU A 234 19.69 -5.12 -3.81
N GLU A 235 19.77 -6.20 -4.59
CA GLU A 235 21.07 -6.69 -5.11
C GLU A 235 21.74 -5.63 -6.00
N ASP A 236 21.00 -5.08 -6.96
CA ASP A 236 21.52 -4.04 -7.85
C ASP A 236 21.77 -2.73 -7.10
N ALA A 237 20.92 -2.39 -6.11
CA ALA A 237 21.15 -1.23 -5.26
C ALA A 237 22.49 -1.32 -4.53
N THR A 238 22.85 -2.49 -4.00
CA THR A 238 24.15 -2.67 -3.33
C THR A 238 25.33 -2.49 -4.28
N LYS A 239 25.25 -2.97 -5.52
CA LYS A 239 26.32 -2.76 -6.53
C LYS A 239 26.53 -1.29 -6.82
N SER A 240 25.45 -0.52 -6.98
CA SER A 240 25.54 0.93 -7.18
C SER A 240 26.12 1.65 -5.96
N TYR A 241 25.68 1.28 -4.75
CA TYR A 241 26.20 1.90 -3.53
C TYR A 241 27.64 1.52 -3.21
N GLU A 242 28.15 0.37 -3.67
CA GLU A 242 29.58 0.03 -3.56
C GLU A 242 30.48 1.06 -4.23
N VAL A 243 30.12 1.51 -5.43
CA VAL A 243 30.87 2.57 -6.13
C VAL A 243 30.87 3.86 -5.32
N VAL A 244 29.70 4.25 -4.82
CA VAL A 244 29.55 5.50 -4.05
C VAL A 244 30.30 5.40 -2.72
N PHE A 245 30.25 4.23 -2.08
CA PHE A 245 30.96 3.96 -0.84
C PHE A 245 32.48 4.07 -1.01
N ASP A 246 33.03 3.43 -2.06
CA ASP A 246 34.46 3.54 -2.39
C ASP A 246 34.85 4.98 -2.69
N ALA A 247 34.04 5.71 -3.48
CA ALA A 247 34.32 7.12 -3.79
C ALA A 247 34.28 8.03 -2.56
N ILE A 248 33.48 7.70 -1.54
CA ILE A 248 33.45 8.45 -0.28
C ILE A 248 34.69 8.13 0.55
N LEU A 249 35.09 6.87 0.69
CA LEU A 249 36.21 6.46 1.55
C LEU A 249 37.58 6.70 0.90
N HIS A 250 37.66 6.50 -0.40
CA HIS A 250 38.85 6.56 -1.24
C HIS A 250 38.62 7.50 -2.43
N PRO A 251 38.39 8.81 -2.19
CA PRO A 251 38.14 9.77 -3.25
C PRO A 251 39.29 9.86 -4.26
N GLU A 252 40.52 9.48 -3.87
CA GLU A 252 41.69 9.38 -4.76
C GLU A 252 41.55 8.35 -5.88
N ASN A 253 40.62 7.40 -5.75
CA ASN A 253 40.32 6.40 -6.79
C ASN A 253 39.46 6.97 -7.92
N TYR A 254 39.01 8.22 -7.81
CA TYR A 254 38.06 8.87 -8.71
C TYR A 254 38.48 10.30 -9.05
N GLU A 255 38.15 10.74 -10.25
CA GLU A 255 38.34 12.10 -10.74
C GLU A 255 37.14 12.97 -10.30
N LEU A 256 37.08 13.29 -9.00
CA LEU A 256 36.03 14.11 -8.42
C LEU A 256 36.39 15.59 -8.54
N ASP A 257 35.54 16.37 -9.23
CA ASP A 257 35.64 17.83 -9.16
C ASP A 257 35.22 18.36 -7.76
N ALA A 258 35.56 19.62 -7.48
CA ALA A 258 35.31 20.23 -6.17
C ALA A 258 33.81 20.29 -5.81
N GLN A 259 32.92 20.42 -6.80
CA GLN A 259 31.48 20.50 -6.57
C GLN A 259 30.91 19.13 -6.20
N ILE A 260 31.32 18.07 -6.90
CA ILE A 260 30.91 16.69 -6.63
C ILE A 260 31.48 16.25 -5.29
N GLN A 261 32.75 16.56 -5.02
CA GLN A 261 33.38 16.28 -3.73
C GLN A 261 32.60 16.97 -2.59
N ALA A 262 32.30 18.27 -2.72
CA ALA A 262 31.50 18.98 -1.72
C ALA A 262 30.12 18.34 -1.51
N ARG A 263 29.45 17.92 -2.60
CA ARG A 263 28.13 17.28 -2.53
C ARG A 263 28.15 15.94 -1.82
N LEU A 264 29.12 15.07 -2.11
CA LEU A 264 29.26 13.78 -1.43
C LEU A 264 29.61 13.95 0.06
N MET A 265 30.34 15.02 0.39
CA MET A 265 30.82 15.27 1.75
C MET A 265 29.81 16.02 2.63
N ALA A 266 28.88 16.80 2.06
CA ALA A 266 27.92 17.62 2.80
C ALA A 266 27.04 16.80 3.76
N ASP A 267 26.61 15.59 3.35
CA ASP A 267 25.78 14.68 4.14
C ASP A 267 26.46 13.31 4.35
N ARG A 268 27.79 13.30 4.45
CA ARG A 268 28.60 12.07 4.42
C ARG A 268 28.10 11.01 5.41
N ALA A 269 27.88 11.39 6.67
CA ALA A 269 27.42 10.45 7.71
C ALA A 269 26.03 9.86 7.38
N GLN A 270 25.07 10.68 6.94
CA GLN A 270 23.73 10.21 6.60
C GLN A 270 23.72 9.33 5.34
N SER A 271 24.54 9.69 4.34
CA SER A 271 24.71 8.91 3.12
C SER A 271 25.34 7.55 3.42
N LEU A 272 26.38 7.50 4.24
CA LEU A 272 27.01 6.26 4.69
C LEU A 272 26.06 5.40 5.53
N GLU A 273 25.23 5.98 6.40
CA GLU A 273 24.21 5.22 7.12
C GLU A 273 23.18 4.59 6.17
N ARG A 274 22.72 5.35 5.17
CA ARG A 274 21.79 4.86 4.14
C ARG A 274 22.39 3.70 3.34
N ILE A 275 23.63 3.87 2.89
CA ILE A 275 24.41 2.84 2.19
C ILE A 275 24.57 1.60 3.07
N GLY A 276 24.92 1.78 4.36
CA GLY A 276 25.05 0.69 5.31
C GLY A 276 23.76 -0.10 5.51
N ARG A 277 22.59 0.58 5.56
CA ARG A 277 21.29 -0.11 5.61
C ARG A 277 21.01 -0.91 4.34
N ALA A 278 21.30 -0.34 3.16
CA ALA A 278 21.15 -1.05 1.90
C ALA A 278 22.06 -2.30 1.83
N PHE A 279 23.31 -2.20 2.30
CA PHE A 279 24.20 -3.35 2.41
C PHE A 279 23.70 -4.40 3.40
N LEU A 280 23.16 -3.98 4.55
CA LEU A 280 22.59 -4.89 5.55
C LEU A 280 21.37 -5.65 4.98
N GLU A 281 20.48 -4.96 4.29
CA GLU A 281 19.30 -5.55 3.64
C GLU A 281 19.69 -6.47 2.47
N GLY A 282 20.69 -6.07 1.68
CA GLY A 282 21.28 -6.87 0.60
C GLY A 282 22.28 -7.95 1.06
N ASN A 283 22.38 -8.22 2.37
CA ASN A 283 23.25 -9.24 2.97
C ASN A 283 24.76 -9.09 2.69
N ARG A 284 25.22 -7.86 2.41
CA ARG A 284 26.65 -7.49 2.28
C ARG A 284 27.21 -7.06 3.63
N LEU A 285 27.26 -8.01 4.57
CA LEU A 285 27.46 -7.74 5.99
C LEU A 285 28.79 -7.04 6.32
N ASP A 286 29.88 -7.37 5.63
CA ASP A 286 31.18 -6.71 5.84
C ASP A 286 31.18 -5.25 5.40
N LEU A 287 30.54 -4.96 4.27
CA LEU A 287 30.39 -3.59 3.78
C LEU A 287 29.41 -2.80 4.64
N ALA A 288 28.34 -3.43 5.13
CA ALA A 288 27.40 -2.81 6.06
C ALA A 288 28.10 -2.36 7.35
N GLU A 289 28.93 -3.23 7.95
CA GLU A 289 29.72 -2.90 9.13
C GLU A 289 30.64 -1.70 8.86
N GLN A 290 31.42 -1.74 7.78
CA GLN A 290 32.33 -0.66 7.41
C GLN A 290 31.60 0.66 7.16
N ALA A 291 30.44 0.61 6.49
CA ALA A 291 29.64 1.80 6.22
C ALA A 291 29.06 2.41 7.48
N PHE A 292 28.56 1.61 8.43
CA PHE A 292 28.11 2.13 9.71
C PHE A 292 29.26 2.63 10.58
N GLN A 293 30.42 1.97 10.59
CA GLN A 293 31.59 2.47 11.31
C GLN A 293 32.05 3.81 10.74
N ALA A 294 32.19 3.91 9.42
CA ALA A 294 32.54 5.16 8.76
C ALA A 294 31.49 6.26 9.01
N ALA A 295 30.19 5.94 8.97
CA ALA A 295 29.14 6.88 9.31
C ALA A 295 29.27 7.41 10.75
N SER A 296 29.69 6.57 11.69
CA SER A 296 29.99 6.98 13.07
C SER A 296 31.18 7.93 13.13
N ASP A 297 32.24 7.64 12.39
CA ASP A 297 33.49 8.41 12.42
C ASP A 297 33.32 9.81 11.79
N PHE A 298 32.48 9.94 10.75
CA PHE A 298 32.18 11.21 10.09
C PHE A 298 31.00 11.98 10.70
N GLY A 299 30.23 11.36 11.58
CA GLY A 299 29.10 12.00 12.25
C GLY A 299 29.53 12.91 13.41
N THR A 300 28.74 13.95 13.69
CA THR A 300 28.85 14.74 14.94
C THR A 300 28.17 14.05 16.14
N GLY A 301 27.57 12.87 15.91
CA GLY A 301 26.82 12.10 16.90
C GLY A 301 27.68 11.15 17.72
N LYS A 302 27.24 10.86 18.95
CA LYS A 302 27.82 9.80 19.79
C LYS A 302 27.83 8.47 19.00
N PRO A 303 28.91 7.65 19.04
CA PRO A 303 28.97 6.35 18.34
C PRO A 303 27.75 5.43 18.58
N ALA A 304 27.11 5.61 19.73
CA ALA A 304 25.85 4.95 20.10
C ALA A 304 24.69 5.12 19.10
N VAL A 305 24.67 6.18 18.28
CA VAL A 305 23.60 6.42 17.30
C VAL A 305 23.48 5.29 16.29
N LEU A 306 24.60 4.65 15.95
CA LEU A 306 24.63 3.52 15.02
C LEU A 306 24.68 2.16 15.71
N GLY A 307 24.69 2.13 17.05
CA GLY A 307 24.76 0.90 17.85
C GLY A 307 23.65 -0.10 17.49
N TYR A 308 22.42 0.37 17.23
CA TYR A 308 21.33 -0.49 16.76
C TYR A 308 21.62 -1.11 15.39
N ASN A 309 22.07 -0.31 14.42
CA ASN A 309 22.34 -0.79 13.06
C ASN A 309 23.52 -1.77 13.05
N LEU A 310 24.59 -1.48 13.80
CA LEU A 310 25.73 -2.39 13.99
C LEU A 310 25.29 -3.68 14.70
N ALA A 311 24.42 -3.59 15.70
CA ALA A 311 23.86 -4.77 16.36
C ALA A 311 23.10 -5.67 15.39
N MET A 312 22.32 -5.10 14.46
CA MET A 312 21.65 -5.85 13.39
C MET A 312 22.64 -6.53 12.43
N VAL A 313 23.76 -5.87 12.09
CA VAL A 313 24.82 -6.49 11.27
C VAL A 313 25.41 -7.69 12.01
N TYR A 314 25.78 -7.52 13.27
CA TYR A 314 26.39 -8.57 14.07
C TYR A 314 25.42 -9.73 14.39
N LEU A 315 24.12 -9.44 14.53
CA LEU A 315 23.10 -10.48 14.61
C LEU A 315 23.12 -11.38 13.36
N LYS A 316 23.18 -10.78 12.15
CA LYS A 316 23.25 -11.54 10.89
C LYS A 316 24.60 -12.24 10.67
N LYS A 317 25.69 -11.67 11.20
CA LYS A 317 27.03 -12.30 11.19
C LYS A 317 27.18 -13.42 12.23
N GLU A 318 26.18 -13.63 13.08
CA GLU A 318 26.20 -14.58 14.20
C GLU A 318 27.23 -14.24 15.30
N ASP A 319 27.76 -13.02 15.32
CA ASP A 319 28.63 -12.51 16.38
C ASP A 319 27.77 -11.78 17.44
N TYR A 320 26.97 -12.58 18.14
CA TYR A 320 25.90 -12.07 19.02
C TYR A 320 26.43 -11.25 20.20
N GLU A 321 27.63 -11.55 20.71
CA GLU A 321 28.26 -10.76 21.80
C GLU A 321 28.63 -9.36 21.31
N LYS A 322 29.20 -9.21 20.11
CA LYS A 322 29.42 -7.88 19.53
C LYS A 322 28.11 -7.16 19.25
N GLY A 323 27.09 -7.89 18.80
CA GLY A 323 25.75 -7.34 18.63
C GLY A 323 25.19 -6.76 19.92
N LEU A 324 25.27 -7.53 21.01
CA LEU A 324 24.80 -7.12 22.33
C LEU A 324 25.57 -5.90 22.86
N ASN A 325 26.89 -5.86 22.69
CA ASN A 325 27.72 -4.72 23.11
C ASN A 325 27.36 -3.43 22.34
N ASN A 326 27.15 -3.52 21.02
CA ASN A 326 26.75 -2.35 20.22
C ASN A 326 25.34 -1.86 20.57
N LEU A 327 24.41 -2.79 20.82
CA LEU A 327 23.06 -2.43 21.27
C LEU A 327 23.07 -1.82 22.68
N GLN A 328 23.94 -2.31 23.58
CA GLN A 328 24.12 -1.70 24.90
C GLN A 328 24.59 -0.25 24.79
N ALA A 329 25.53 0.05 23.88
CA ALA A 329 25.96 1.43 23.64
C ALA A 329 24.80 2.34 23.19
N TYR A 330 23.89 1.82 22.34
CA TYR A 330 22.66 2.52 21.94
C TYR A 330 21.78 2.86 23.16
N PHE A 331 21.61 1.91 24.08
CA PHE A 331 20.84 2.13 25.30
C PHE A 331 21.52 3.05 26.32
N ASP A 332 22.84 2.95 26.49
CA ASP A 332 23.61 3.79 27.41
C ASP A 332 23.56 5.27 27.01
N ALA A 333 23.40 5.55 25.71
CA ALA A 333 23.15 6.89 25.19
C ALA A 333 21.69 7.37 25.31
N ARG A 334 20.80 6.54 25.88
CA ARG A 334 19.35 6.80 26.06
C ARG A 334 18.63 7.14 24.76
N LEU A 335 19.00 6.45 23.68
CA LEU A 335 18.36 6.64 22.38
C LEU A 335 17.02 5.90 22.34
N GLN A 336 15.99 6.59 21.86
CA GLN A 336 14.62 6.06 21.74
C GLN A 336 14.16 5.99 20.27
N THR A 337 15.03 6.33 19.32
CA THR A 337 14.70 6.50 17.89
C THR A 337 14.22 5.22 17.22
N LYS A 338 14.54 4.04 17.78
CA LYS A 338 14.09 2.72 17.29
C LYS A 338 12.90 2.15 18.05
N GLY A 339 12.44 2.79 19.12
CA GLY A 339 11.28 2.35 19.89
C GLY A 339 11.37 0.89 20.33
N ARG A 340 10.31 0.11 20.06
CA ARG A 340 10.17 -1.30 20.44
C ARG A 340 11.22 -2.20 19.79
N ASP A 341 11.60 -1.93 18.56
CA ASP A 341 12.52 -2.76 17.78
C ASP A 341 13.87 -2.96 18.48
N ALA A 342 14.34 -1.97 19.25
CA ALA A 342 15.58 -2.09 20.01
C ALA A 342 15.49 -3.17 21.11
N TYR A 343 14.34 -3.30 21.77
CA TYR A 343 14.16 -4.29 22.85
C TYR A 343 13.88 -5.68 22.29
N GLU A 344 13.20 -5.77 21.15
CA GLU A 344 13.06 -7.03 20.39
C GLU A 344 14.42 -7.53 19.92
N LEU A 345 15.28 -6.65 19.44
CA LEU A 345 16.65 -7.01 19.06
C LEU A 345 17.46 -7.48 20.29
N LEU A 346 17.28 -6.85 21.45
CA LEU A 346 17.89 -7.31 22.71
C LEU A 346 17.43 -8.73 23.07
N LYS A 347 16.12 -9.00 23.02
CA LYS A 347 15.54 -10.33 23.26
C LYS A 347 16.15 -11.37 22.31
N GLN A 348 16.15 -11.09 21.00
CA GLN A 348 16.72 -11.99 19.99
C GLN A 348 18.21 -12.28 20.21
N LEU A 349 19.02 -11.26 20.51
CA LEU A 349 20.46 -11.44 20.78
C LEU A 349 20.70 -12.30 22.02
N LEU A 350 19.94 -12.08 23.10
CA LEU A 350 20.05 -12.89 24.32
C LEU A 350 19.59 -14.33 24.12
N GLU A 351 18.52 -14.55 23.36
CA GLU A 351 18.07 -15.91 22.97
C GLU A 351 19.15 -16.65 22.19
N LYS A 352 19.78 -16.00 21.21
CA LYS A 352 20.89 -16.58 20.43
C LYS A 352 22.13 -16.90 21.26
N LEU A 353 22.35 -16.15 22.34
CA LEU A 353 23.42 -16.39 23.31
C LEU A 353 23.05 -17.42 24.39
N ASN A 354 21.81 -17.93 24.41
CA ASN A 354 21.26 -18.72 25.52
C ASN A 354 21.33 -18.00 26.87
N ARG A 355 21.11 -16.68 26.88
CA ARG A 355 21.13 -15.78 28.05
C ARG A 355 19.77 -15.10 28.27
N SER A 356 18.68 -15.76 27.90
CA SER A 356 17.32 -15.20 27.94
C SER A 356 16.89 -14.79 29.36
N GLU A 357 17.47 -15.41 30.39
CA GLU A 357 17.28 -15.06 31.79
C GLU A 357 17.77 -13.64 32.15
N GLU A 358 18.67 -13.06 31.35
CA GLU A 358 19.15 -11.69 31.55
C GLU A 358 18.19 -10.61 31.01
N LEU A 359 17.20 -10.98 30.20
CA LEU A 359 16.36 -10.01 29.49
C LEU A 359 15.61 -9.09 30.45
N ILE A 360 14.84 -9.66 31.37
CA ILE A 360 14.05 -8.87 32.33
C ILE A 360 14.94 -8.01 33.23
N PRO A 361 15.99 -8.54 33.90
CA PRO A 361 16.90 -7.71 34.70
C PRO A 361 17.52 -6.54 33.93
N ARG A 362 17.83 -6.74 32.64
CA ARG A 362 18.35 -5.66 31.78
C ARG A 362 17.27 -4.62 31.46
N LEU A 363 16.07 -5.05 31.08
CA LEU A 363 14.94 -4.15 30.81
C LEU A 363 14.52 -3.35 32.05
N GLU A 364 14.49 -3.97 33.23
CA GLU A 364 14.25 -3.29 34.51
C GLU A 364 15.27 -2.17 34.74
N LYS A 365 16.57 -2.49 34.62
CA LYS A 365 17.64 -1.49 34.75
C LYS A 365 17.51 -0.36 33.72
N LEU A 366 17.11 -0.68 32.49
CA LEU A 366 16.85 0.34 31.47
C LEU A 366 15.68 1.23 31.87
N ALA A 367 14.58 0.65 32.38
CA ALA A 367 13.38 1.38 32.79
C ALA A 367 13.63 2.29 34.00
N ASP A 368 14.47 1.86 34.95
CA ASP A 368 14.93 2.68 36.07
C ASP A 368 15.74 3.89 35.61
N SER A 369 16.57 3.71 34.57
CA SER A 369 17.43 4.76 34.03
C SER A 369 16.71 5.75 33.10
N ASP A 370 15.55 5.36 32.57
CA ASP A 370 14.71 6.15 31.66
C ASP A 370 13.21 6.02 32.02
N PRO A 371 12.76 6.62 33.14
CA PRO A 371 11.41 6.42 33.65
C PRO A 371 10.27 6.96 32.77
N ARG A 372 10.57 7.71 31.70
CA ARG A 372 9.58 8.28 30.77
C ARG A 372 9.41 7.45 29.49
N ASN A 373 10.11 6.33 29.36
CA ASN A 373 10.10 5.50 28.18
C ASN A 373 8.95 4.49 28.24
N SER A 374 7.74 4.93 27.88
CA SER A 374 6.54 4.09 27.97
C SER A 374 6.63 2.83 27.11
N LYS A 375 7.24 2.93 25.91
CA LYS A 375 7.47 1.79 25.01
C LYS A 375 8.29 0.68 25.66
N LEU A 376 9.36 1.05 26.38
CA LEU A 376 10.16 0.09 27.15
C LEU A 376 9.33 -0.58 28.25
N LYS A 377 8.57 0.23 29.00
CA LYS A 377 7.78 -0.29 30.12
C LYS A 377 6.66 -1.23 29.65
N TYR A 378 6.03 -0.97 28.51
CA TYR A 378 5.07 -1.89 27.93
C TYR A 378 5.74 -3.18 27.46
N PHE A 379 6.87 -3.09 26.77
CA PHE A 379 7.62 -4.27 26.38
C PHE A 379 8.05 -5.12 27.59
N LEU A 380 8.54 -4.48 28.67
CA LEU A 380 8.87 -5.14 29.93
C LEU A 380 7.65 -5.79 30.58
N ALA A 381 6.51 -5.10 30.61
CA ALA A 381 5.28 -5.67 31.15
C ALA A 381 4.81 -6.89 30.36
N GLU A 382 4.94 -6.90 29.03
CA GLU A 382 4.68 -8.09 28.22
C GLU A 382 5.62 -9.24 28.59
N GLN A 383 6.90 -8.98 28.85
CA GLN A 383 7.82 -10.03 29.31
C GLN A 383 7.44 -10.56 30.70
N TYR A 384 6.91 -9.72 31.60
CA TYR A 384 6.34 -10.19 32.86
C TYR A 384 5.09 -11.05 32.65
N ILE A 385 4.20 -10.68 31.70
CA ILE A 385 3.02 -11.48 31.34
C ILE A 385 3.41 -12.85 30.78
N GLU A 386 4.44 -12.91 29.93
CA GLU A 386 5.00 -14.18 29.40
C GLU A 386 5.53 -15.09 30.54
N GLN A 387 6.09 -14.50 31.60
CA GLN A 387 6.58 -15.22 32.78
C GLN A 387 5.53 -15.43 33.89
N ASP A 388 4.25 -15.15 33.61
CA ASP A 388 3.14 -15.23 34.57
C ASP A 388 3.31 -14.33 35.83
N LYS A 389 4.17 -13.31 35.75
CA LYS A 389 4.38 -12.27 36.77
C LYS A 389 3.35 -11.15 36.62
N LEU A 390 2.09 -11.52 36.77
CA LEU A 390 0.96 -10.68 36.38
C LEU A 390 0.78 -9.45 37.30
N ASP A 391 1.19 -9.51 38.57
CA ASP A 391 1.06 -8.37 39.50
C ASP A 391 2.07 -7.26 39.19
N GLU A 392 3.30 -7.65 38.89
CA GLU A 392 4.37 -6.75 38.48
C GLU A 392 4.02 -6.09 37.14
N ALA A 393 3.53 -6.87 36.18
CA ALA A 393 3.05 -6.35 34.89
C ALA A 393 1.92 -5.33 35.06
N GLU A 394 0.90 -5.67 35.84
CA GLU A 394 -0.27 -4.80 36.07
C GLU A 394 0.13 -3.49 36.73
N THR A 395 1.00 -3.56 37.75
CA THR A 395 1.53 -2.38 38.46
C THR A 395 2.32 -1.49 37.51
N LEU A 396 3.22 -2.08 36.71
CA LEU A 396 4.05 -1.35 35.76
C LEU A 396 3.18 -0.66 34.69
N ILE A 397 2.23 -1.36 34.09
CA ILE A 397 1.34 -0.80 33.06
C ILE A 397 0.49 0.33 33.67
N LYS A 398 -0.15 0.12 34.83
CA LYS A 398 -0.97 1.15 35.49
C LYS A 398 -0.15 2.41 35.81
N SER A 399 1.12 2.26 36.21
CA SER A 399 2.02 3.40 36.46
C SER A 399 2.49 4.10 35.18
N THR A 400 2.43 3.41 34.04
CA THR A 400 2.88 3.90 32.73
C THR A 400 1.76 4.56 31.93
N LEU A 401 0.51 4.16 32.16
CA LEU A 401 -0.67 4.74 31.51
C LEU A 401 -0.81 6.23 31.87
N GLU A 402 -0.18 7.10 31.08
CA GLU A 402 -0.18 8.55 31.26
C GLU A 402 -1.56 9.18 30.97
N SER A 403 -2.41 8.48 30.21
CA SER A 403 -3.81 8.85 29.95
C SER A 403 -4.69 7.60 29.77
N ARG A 404 -6.01 7.75 29.93
CA ARG A 404 -7.00 6.67 29.67
C ARG A 404 -7.02 6.18 28.21
N GLY A 405 -6.19 6.72 27.32
CA GLY A 405 -6.19 6.44 25.88
C GLY A 405 -4.92 5.77 25.34
N ASP A 406 -3.97 5.37 26.17
CA ASP A 406 -2.78 4.66 25.71
C ASP A 406 -3.09 3.17 25.43
N GLN A 407 -3.06 2.81 24.15
CA GLN A 407 -3.67 1.57 23.63
C GLN A 407 -2.79 0.35 23.82
N GLU A 408 -1.47 0.51 23.80
CA GLU A 408 -0.55 -0.60 24.06
C GLU A 408 -0.74 -1.07 25.52
N GLY A 409 -0.78 -0.14 26.47
CA GLY A 409 -1.05 -0.45 27.86
C GLY A 409 -2.45 -1.04 28.12
N LEU A 410 -3.49 -0.56 27.44
CA LEU A 410 -4.85 -1.13 27.60
C LEU A 410 -4.92 -2.57 27.09
N ILE A 411 -4.30 -2.90 25.96
CA ILE A 411 -4.25 -4.27 25.45
C ILE A 411 -3.46 -5.17 26.41
N SER A 412 -2.32 -4.73 26.92
CA SER A 412 -1.54 -5.51 27.90
C SER A 412 -2.32 -5.72 29.21
N LEU A 413 -3.10 -4.74 29.69
CA LEU A 413 -3.99 -4.93 30.84
C LEU A 413 -5.12 -5.92 30.55
N ALA A 414 -5.73 -5.85 29.37
CA ALA A 414 -6.77 -6.78 28.98
C ALA A 414 -6.23 -8.22 28.95
N GLU A 415 -5.00 -8.41 28.48
CA GLU A 415 -4.30 -9.70 28.50
C GLU A 415 -4.08 -10.23 29.92
N ILE A 416 -3.72 -9.37 30.88
CA ILE A 416 -3.59 -9.73 32.30
C ILE A 416 -4.94 -10.17 32.87
N TYR A 417 -5.99 -9.38 32.65
CA TYR A 417 -7.33 -9.69 33.17
C TYR A 417 -7.93 -10.94 32.53
N PHE A 418 -7.61 -11.21 31.26
CA PHE A 418 -7.91 -12.46 30.58
C PHE A 418 -7.26 -13.64 31.29
N LYS A 419 -5.94 -13.62 31.52
CA LYS A 419 -5.22 -14.70 32.23
C LYS A 419 -5.73 -14.93 33.66
N ARG A 420 -6.13 -13.87 34.35
CA ARG A 420 -6.68 -13.92 35.72
C ARG A 420 -8.16 -14.29 35.79
N ARG A 421 -8.85 -14.43 34.64
CA ARG A 421 -10.31 -14.57 34.55
C ARG A 421 -11.08 -13.46 35.30
N GLN A 422 -10.52 -12.25 35.31
CA GLN A 422 -11.14 -11.07 35.91
C GLN A 422 -12.13 -10.43 34.91
N VAL A 423 -13.33 -11.00 34.85
CA VAL A 423 -14.34 -10.72 33.80
C VAL A 423 -14.72 -9.24 33.73
N GLU A 424 -14.92 -8.60 34.87
CA GLU A 424 -15.34 -7.19 34.96
C GLU A 424 -14.27 -6.24 34.41
N GLN A 425 -13.03 -6.38 34.91
CA GLN A 425 -11.90 -5.58 34.47
C GLN A 425 -11.56 -5.86 33.00
N LEU A 426 -11.71 -7.11 32.54
CA LEU A 426 -11.53 -7.49 31.15
C LEU A 426 -12.51 -6.74 30.24
N LEU A 427 -13.82 -6.77 30.56
CA LEU A 427 -14.85 -6.06 29.80
C LEU A 427 -14.55 -4.56 29.70
N ASP A 428 -14.26 -3.93 30.83
CA ASP A 428 -13.99 -2.49 30.89
C ASP A 428 -12.75 -2.10 30.08
N THR A 429 -11.68 -2.89 30.21
CA THR A 429 -10.41 -2.60 29.55
C THR A 429 -10.51 -2.82 28.03
N MET A 430 -11.15 -3.91 27.60
CA MET A 430 -11.36 -4.17 26.17
C MET A 430 -12.26 -3.11 25.53
N THR A 431 -13.31 -2.67 26.23
CA THR A 431 -14.20 -1.59 25.75
C THR A 431 -13.45 -0.28 25.59
N ASN A 432 -12.60 0.08 26.56
CA ASN A 432 -11.75 1.27 26.48
C ASN A 432 -10.71 1.18 25.36
N ALA A 433 -10.13 -0.01 25.13
CA ALA A 433 -9.21 -0.25 24.03
C ALA A 433 -9.91 -0.06 22.67
N PHE A 434 -11.10 -0.65 22.51
CA PHE A 434 -11.88 -0.57 21.28
C PHE A 434 -12.28 0.87 20.91
N LYS A 435 -12.51 1.73 21.91
CA LYS A 435 -12.91 3.13 21.71
C LYS A 435 -11.94 3.94 20.86
N SER A 436 -10.65 3.66 20.93
CA SER A 436 -9.63 4.40 20.18
C SER A 436 -9.56 4.06 18.69
N GLN A 437 -10.07 2.88 18.31
CA GLN A 437 -9.92 2.28 16.98
C GLN A 437 -8.46 2.00 16.56
N GLN A 438 -7.50 2.03 17.49
CA GLN A 438 -6.12 1.62 17.26
C GLN A 438 -5.89 0.20 17.81
N ASN A 439 -4.88 -0.51 17.31
CA ASN A 439 -4.55 -1.89 17.74
C ASN A 439 -5.73 -2.89 17.66
N LEU A 440 -6.65 -2.70 16.71
CA LEU A 440 -7.80 -3.59 16.51
C LEU A 440 -7.38 -5.04 16.22
N GLU A 441 -6.23 -5.24 15.59
CA GLU A 441 -5.68 -6.59 15.35
C GLU A 441 -5.35 -7.30 16.67
N ALA A 442 -4.68 -6.63 17.61
CA ALA A 442 -4.36 -7.22 18.91
C ALA A 442 -5.62 -7.53 19.72
N LEU A 443 -6.61 -6.63 19.69
CA LEU A 443 -7.91 -6.86 20.32
C LEU A 443 -8.66 -8.04 19.66
N GLN A 444 -8.56 -8.18 18.35
CA GLN A 444 -9.16 -9.30 17.61
C GLN A 444 -8.51 -10.64 17.98
N LEU A 445 -7.18 -10.67 18.15
CA LEU A 445 -6.47 -11.86 18.63
C LEU A 445 -6.90 -12.23 20.05
N LEU A 446 -7.05 -11.25 20.94
CA LEU A 446 -7.56 -11.48 22.29
C LEU A 446 -9.00 -12.03 22.26
N MET A 447 -9.88 -11.47 21.43
CA MET A 447 -11.25 -11.97 21.27
C MET A 447 -11.28 -13.43 20.78
N ASN A 448 -10.41 -13.82 19.85
CA ASN A 448 -10.32 -15.21 19.38
C ASN A 448 -9.94 -16.16 20.52
N ARG A 449 -9.00 -15.74 21.38
CA ARG A 449 -8.59 -16.55 22.54
C ARG A 449 -9.64 -16.61 23.65
N ILE A 450 -10.44 -15.55 23.81
CA ILE A 450 -11.63 -15.56 24.67
C ILE A 450 -12.64 -16.58 24.14
N GLU A 451 -12.94 -16.54 22.84
CA GLU A 451 -13.86 -17.47 22.17
C GLU A 451 -13.46 -18.95 22.34
N GLU A 452 -12.16 -19.24 22.35
CA GLU A 452 -11.60 -20.57 22.63
C GLU A 452 -11.83 -21.06 24.07
N ASP A 453 -12.23 -20.18 25.00
CA ASP A 453 -12.61 -20.47 26.39
C ASP A 453 -14.13 -20.26 26.60
N PRO A 454 -14.95 -21.32 26.48
CA PRO A 454 -16.41 -21.19 26.52
C PRO A 454 -16.95 -20.65 27.85
N ASP A 455 -16.30 -20.99 28.97
CA ASP A 455 -16.73 -20.55 30.31
C ASP A 455 -16.46 -19.05 30.49
N LEU A 456 -15.28 -18.58 30.07
CA LEU A 456 -14.96 -17.16 30.11
C LEU A 456 -15.82 -16.36 29.13
N THR A 457 -15.99 -16.86 27.90
CA THR A 457 -16.88 -16.24 26.90
C THR A 457 -18.29 -16.08 27.45
N LYS A 458 -18.86 -17.15 28.01
CA LYS A 458 -20.19 -17.11 28.62
C LYS A 458 -20.25 -16.06 29.74
N SER A 459 -19.31 -16.09 30.67
CA SER A 459 -19.27 -15.17 31.81
C SER A 459 -19.17 -13.70 31.37
N LEU A 460 -18.34 -13.44 30.35
CA LEU A 460 -18.13 -12.10 29.81
C LEU A 460 -19.38 -11.56 29.10
N LEU A 461 -20.02 -12.39 28.28
CA LEU A 461 -21.26 -12.04 27.58
C LEU A 461 -22.44 -11.84 28.55
N GLU A 462 -22.56 -12.69 29.59
CA GLU A 462 -23.60 -12.53 30.61
C GLU A 462 -23.41 -11.24 31.43
N LEU A 463 -22.18 -10.91 31.83
CA LEU A 463 -21.88 -9.64 32.50
C LEU A 463 -22.17 -8.44 31.58
N ALA A 464 -21.81 -8.53 30.31
CA ALA A 464 -22.14 -7.48 29.36
C ALA A 464 -23.66 -7.32 29.19
N ALA A 465 -24.42 -8.41 29.15
CA ALA A 465 -25.87 -8.39 29.05
C ALA A 465 -26.53 -7.75 30.29
N THR A 466 -26.04 -8.02 31.51
CA THR A 466 -26.57 -7.32 32.70
C THR A 466 -26.32 -5.82 32.64
N ARG A 467 -25.17 -5.41 32.11
CA ARG A 467 -24.80 -3.99 31.99
C ARG A 467 -25.54 -3.22 30.89
N LEU A 468 -26.30 -3.89 30.00
CA LEU A 468 -27.17 -3.21 29.02
C LEU A 468 -28.22 -2.33 29.70
N ASN A 469 -28.69 -2.72 30.89
CA ASN A 469 -29.67 -1.93 31.65
C ASN A 469 -29.01 -0.95 32.63
N GLU A 470 -27.68 -0.92 32.69
CA GLU A 470 -26.91 -0.11 33.64
C GLU A 470 -26.14 0.97 32.89
N ASN A 471 -24.98 0.62 32.32
CA ASN A 471 -24.03 1.59 31.80
C ASN A 471 -23.06 1.04 30.73
N LEU A 472 -23.44 0.00 29.99
CA LEU A 472 -22.60 -0.48 28.88
C LEU A 472 -22.53 0.59 27.77
N SER A 473 -21.33 1.02 27.37
CA SER A 473 -21.20 2.02 26.30
C SER A 473 -21.48 1.42 24.93
N PHE A 474 -21.72 2.29 23.94
CA PHE A 474 -21.80 1.89 22.52
C PHE A 474 -20.65 0.98 22.07
N GLU A 475 -19.42 1.34 22.43
CA GLU A 475 -18.22 0.54 22.13
C GLU A 475 -18.27 -0.85 22.75
N GLY A 476 -18.74 -0.94 24.00
CA GLY A 476 -18.92 -2.20 24.71
C GLY A 476 -20.00 -3.06 24.05
N SER A 477 -21.14 -2.48 23.71
CA SER A 477 -22.22 -3.18 22.99
C SER A 477 -21.73 -3.71 21.65
N LEU A 478 -21.03 -2.91 20.85
CA LEU A 478 -20.54 -3.34 19.55
C LEU A 478 -19.50 -4.46 19.67
N LEU A 479 -18.56 -4.33 20.61
CA LEU A 479 -17.56 -5.35 20.87
C LEU A 479 -18.18 -6.68 21.32
N MET A 480 -19.15 -6.61 22.24
CA MET A 480 -19.85 -7.79 22.75
C MET A 480 -20.79 -8.41 21.73
N ALA A 481 -21.40 -7.61 20.84
CA ALA A 481 -22.11 -8.13 19.67
C ALA A 481 -21.19 -8.99 18.80
N LYS A 482 -19.97 -8.51 18.50
CA LYS A 482 -18.98 -9.26 17.71
C LYS A 482 -18.49 -10.53 18.39
N LEU A 483 -18.29 -10.50 19.71
CA LEU A 483 -17.96 -11.71 20.46
C LEU A 483 -19.15 -12.71 20.49
N ALA A 484 -20.38 -12.21 20.62
CA ALA A 484 -21.59 -13.03 20.59
C ALA A 484 -21.83 -13.66 19.20
N GLU A 485 -21.57 -12.93 18.11
CA GLU A 485 -21.63 -13.45 16.73
C GLU A 485 -20.68 -14.65 16.56
N LYS A 486 -19.44 -14.48 17.01
CA LYS A 486 -18.40 -15.50 17.02
C LYS A 486 -18.80 -16.74 17.84
N ALA A 487 -19.28 -16.50 19.05
CA ALA A 487 -19.77 -17.53 19.95
C ALA A 487 -21.15 -18.11 19.54
N LYS A 488 -21.74 -17.65 18.43
CA LYS A 488 -23.07 -18.03 17.92
C LYS A 488 -24.18 -17.92 18.96
N ARG A 489 -24.13 -16.89 19.81
CA ARG A 489 -25.13 -16.59 20.83
C ARG A 489 -26.17 -15.60 20.27
N THR A 490 -26.97 -16.06 19.30
CA THR A 490 -27.90 -15.23 18.51
C THR A 490 -28.80 -14.33 19.35
N GLU A 491 -29.36 -14.83 20.47
CA GLU A 491 -30.19 -14.01 21.36
C GLU A 491 -29.44 -12.78 21.91
N LEU A 492 -28.18 -12.95 22.30
CA LEU A 492 -27.35 -11.86 22.81
C LEU A 492 -26.89 -10.92 21.70
N VAL A 493 -26.64 -11.43 20.49
CA VAL A 493 -26.30 -10.61 19.32
C VAL A 493 -27.36 -9.53 19.11
N SER A 494 -28.64 -9.94 19.10
CA SER A 494 -29.76 -9.02 18.93
C SER A 494 -29.82 -7.98 20.06
N GLN A 495 -29.72 -8.40 21.32
CA GLN A 495 -29.73 -7.47 22.47
C GLN A 495 -28.61 -6.42 22.41
N PHE A 496 -27.39 -6.84 22.03
CA PHE A 496 -26.26 -5.93 21.93
C PHE A 496 -26.41 -4.95 20.76
N TYR A 497 -26.92 -5.39 19.60
CA TYR A 497 -27.17 -4.49 18.47
C TYR A 497 -28.29 -3.49 18.74
N GLU A 498 -29.39 -3.94 19.37
CA GLU A 498 -30.49 -3.06 19.78
C GLU A 498 -30.00 -1.96 20.74
N HIS A 499 -29.20 -2.34 21.74
CA HIS A 499 -28.62 -1.37 22.66
C HIS A 499 -27.65 -0.40 21.95
N ALA A 500 -26.77 -0.91 21.07
CA ALA A 500 -25.86 -0.09 20.30
C ALA A 500 -26.60 0.92 19.39
N LEU A 501 -27.72 0.50 18.80
CA LEU A 501 -28.60 1.36 17.99
C LEU A 501 -29.26 2.46 18.83
N ALA A 502 -29.71 2.13 20.06
CA ALA A 502 -30.30 3.08 20.99
C ALA A 502 -29.30 4.16 21.44
N GLU A 503 -28.07 3.75 21.78
CA GLU A 503 -27.00 4.65 22.23
C GLU A 503 -26.51 5.60 21.12
N ARG A 504 -26.32 5.07 19.91
CA ARG A 504 -25.71 5.77 18.79
C ARG A 504 -26.54 5.55 17.54
N SER A 505 -27.68 6.22 17.50
CA SER A 505 -28.55 6.16 16.33
C SER A 505 -27.77 6.48 15.07
N ASP A 506 -26.97 7.56 15.00
CA ASP A 506 -26.13 7.96 13.85
C ASP A 506 -25.27 6.84 13.21
N ARG A 507 -25.03 5.73 13.92
CA ARG A 507 -24.32 4.54 13.44
C ARG A 507 -25.18 3.40 12.90
N ALA A 508 -26.49 3.58 12.73
CA ALA A 508 -27.37 2.44 12.46
C ALA A 508 -27.16 1.69 11.15
N LEU A 509 -26.78 2.36 10.05
CA LEU A 509 -26.59 1.66 8.78
C LEU A 509 -25.64 0.44 8.91
N PRO A 510 -24.38 0.61 9.38
CA PRO A 510 -23.49 -0.53 9.56
C PRO A 510 -23.95 -1.53 10.63
N LEU A 511 -24.74 -1.11 11.62
CA LEU A 511 -25.28 -2.02 12.65
C LEU A 511 -26.37 -2.93 12.07
N TYR A 512 -27.37 -2.38 11.38
CA TYR A 512 -28.42 -3.17 10.72
C TYR A 512 -27.85 -4.09 9.65
N GLN A 513 -26.85 -3.63 8.90
CA GLN A 513 -26.18 -4.48 7.91
C GLN A 513 -25.47 -5.67 8.56
N SER A 514 -24.69 -5.41 9.62
CA SER A 514 -23.96 -6.49 10.31
C SER A 514 -24.92 -7.47 10.99
N TRP A 515 -25.95 -6.96 11.65
CA TRP A 515 -26.93 -7.77 12.37
C TRP A 515 -27.76 -8.64 11.42
N GLY A 516 -28.33 -8.05 10.36
CA GLY A 516 -29.12 -8.79 9.39
C GLY A 516 -28.29 -9.83 8.62
N GLU A 517 -27.05 -9.50 8.23
CA GLU A 517 -26.15 -10.44 7.56
C GLU A 517 -25.76 -11.60 8.48
N TYR A 518 -25.51 -11.35 9.78
CA TYR A 518 -25.27 -12.43 10.74
C TYR A 518 -26.47 -13.38 10.83
N LEU A 519 -27.69 -12.84 10.92
CA LEU A 519 -28.91 -13.65 10.99
C LEU A 519 -29.11 -14.48 9.72
N MET A 520 -28.84 -13.92 8.54
CA MET A 520 -28.83 -14.69 7.28
C MET A 520 -27.86 -15.86 7.33
N GLN A 521 -26.65 -15.65 7.85
CA GLN A 521 -25.63 -16.70 7.96
C GLN A 521 -25.99 -17.78 8.97
N GLN A 522 -26.82 -17.46 9.97
CA GLN A 522 -27.37 -18.44 10.91
C GLN A 522 -28.69 -19.06 10.45
N GLU A 523 -29.14 -18.74 9.22
CA GLU A 523 -30.43 -19.21 8.66
C GLU A 523 -31.65 -18.75 9.47
N GLU A 524 -31.51 -17.67 10.25
CA GLU A 524 -32.56 -17.04 11.07
C GLU A 524 -33.32 -15.99 10.23
N TYR A 525 -33.92 -16.44 9.13
CA TYR A 525 -34.46 -15.58 8.07
C TYR A 525 -35.60 -14.68 8.54
N GLU A 526 -36.51 -15.17 9.38
CA GLU A 526 -37.60 -14.36 9.94
C GLU A 526 -37.07 -13.20 10.77
N GLN A 527 -36.04 -13.43 11.60
CA GLN A 527 -35.44 -12.38 12.40
C GLN A 527 -34.71 -11.37 11.50
N ALA A 528 -34.00 -11.84 10.47
CA ALA A 528 -33.33 -10.97 9.51
C ALA A 528 -34.32 -10.02 8.81
N ILE A 529 -35.50 -10.55 8.41
CA ILE A 529 -36.58 -9.76 7.82
C ILE A 529 -37.04 -8.65 8.77
N GLU A 530 -37.25 -8.95 10.06
CA GLU A 530 -37.68 -7.93 11.03
C GLU A 530 -36.60 -6.85 11.24
N VAL A 531 -35.32 -7.23 11.26
CA VAL A 531 -34.18 -6.30 11.34
C VAL A 531 -34.18 -5.33 10.15
N TRP A 532 -34.37 -5.82 8.92
CA TRP A 532 -34.40 -4.94 7.74
C TRP A 532 -35.69 -4.14 7.61
N LYS A 533 -36.83 -4.66 8.08
CA LYS A 533 -38.07 -3.87 8.20
C LYS A 533 -37.88 -2.71 9.17
N ALA A 534 -37.25 -2.96 10.32
CA ALA A 534 -36.90 -1.91 11.27
C ALA A 534 -36.00 -0.86 10.61
N ALA A 535 -34.92 -1.29 9.93
CA ALA A 535 -34.03 -0.39 9.18
C ALA A 535 -34.76 0.43 8.11
N ASN A 536 -35.69 -0.19 7.36
CA ASN A 536 -36.49 0.46 6.32
C ASN A 536 -37.43 1.54 6.90
N SER A 537 -37.93 1.35 8.12
CA SER A 537 -38.81 2.30 8.81
C SER A 537 -38.09 3.56 9.28
N GLU A 538 -36.74 3.55 9.38
CA GLU A 538 -35.99 4.68 9.90
C GLU A 538 -35.82 5.81 8.87
N ALA A 539 -36.36 6.99 9.19
CA ALA A 539 -36.36 8.15 8.29
C ALA A 539 -34.96 8.58 7.80
N ARG A 540 -33.93 8.39 8.61
CA ARG A 540 -32.53 8.73 8.25
C ARG A 540 -31.87 7.72 7.31
N LEU A 541 -32.45 6.53 7.18
CA LEU A 541 -31.98 5.47 6.31
C LEU A 541 -32.78 5.42 4.99
N ASN A 542 -33.59 6.44 4.70
CA ASN A 542 -34.42 6.53 3.49
C ASN A 542 -33.65 6.23 2.19
N ASN A 543 -32.42 6.73 2.06
CA ASN A 543 -31.59 6.51 0.86
C ASN A 543 -31.10 5.06 0.70
N PHE A 544 -31.14 4.26 1.77
CA PHE A 544 -30.70 2.86 1.80
C PHE A 544 -31.88 1.88 1.80
N ARG A 545 -33.14 2.36 1.85
CA ARG A 545 -34.35 1.52 1.78
C ARG A 545 -34.35 0.51 0.64
N PRO A 546 -33.95 0.85 -0.61
CA PRO A 546 -33.91 -0.14 -1.68
C PRO A 546 -32.99 -1.32 -1.37
N ILE A 547 -31.89 -1.07 -0.63
CA ILE A 547 -30.93 -2.12 -0.24
C ILE A 547 -31.56 -3.03 0.83
N PHE A 548 -32.25 -2.47 1.83
CA PHE A 548 -32.92 -3.28 2.86
C PHE A 548 -34.08 -4.10 2.30
N LEU A 549 -34.86 -3.56 1.37
CA LEU A 549 -35.90 -4.30 0.65
C LEU A 549 -35.32 -5.44 -0.19
N SER A 550 -34.20 -5.20 -0.88
CA SER A 550 -33.45 -6.23 -1.60
C SER A 550 -32.96 -7.34 -0.66
N ARG A 551 -32.42 -7.00 0.52
CA ARG A 551 -32.03 -8.01 1.52
C ARG A 551 -33.21 -8.77 2.10
N GLN A 552 -34.31 -8.08 2.36
CA GLN A 552 -35.55 -8.72 2.78
C GLN A 552 -36.06 -9.72 1.73
N ALA A 553 -35.99 -9.37 0.44
CA ALA A 553 -36.34 -10.27 -0.64
C ALA A 553 -35.45 -11.54 -0.64
N ASP A 554 -34.13 -11.39 -0.40
CA ASP A 554 -33.21 -12.53 -0.27
C ASP A 554 -33.67 -13.51 0.83
N ALA A 555 -34.01 -13.02 2.03
CA ALA A 555 -34.52 -13.89 3.10
C ALA A 555 -35.89 -14.51 2.80
N LEU A 556 -36.79 -13.75 2.16
CA LEU A 556 -38.11 -14.27 1.78
C LEU A 556 -38.01 -15.40 0.75
N VAL A 557 -37.02 -15.35 -0.16
CA VAL A 557 -36.72 -16.45 -1.09
C VAL A 557 -36.29 -17.71 -0.35
N GLU A 558 -35.42 -17.59 0.66
CA GLU A 558 -34.99 -18.75 1.45
C GLU A 558 -36.11 -19.35 2.30
N LEU A 559 -37.14 -18.54 2.62
CA LEU A 559 -38.40 -18.99 3.23
C LEU A 559 -39.46 -19.47 2.21
N GLU A 560 -39.11 -19.54 0.92
CA GLU A 560 -40.01 -19.89 -0.19
C GLU A 560 -41.25 -18.98 -0.32
N LYS A 561 -41.19 -17.76 0.25
CA LYS A 561 -42.24 -16.73 0.17
C LYS A 561 -42.05 -15.85 -1.06
N TYR A 562 -42.12 -16.48 -2.24
CA TYR A 562 -41.74 -15.84 -3.50
C TYR A 562 -42.59 -14.62 -3.88
N ASP A 563 -43.90 -14.63 -3.61
CA ASP A 563 -44.76 -13.48 -3.90
C ASP A 563 -44.38 -12.24 -3.06
N GLU A 564 -44.07 -12.45 -1.78
CA GLU A 564 -43.60 -11.37 -0.90
C GLU A 564 -42.21 -10.89 -1.31
N ALA A 565 -41.32 -11.80 -1.75
CA ALA A 565 -40.00 -11.45 -2.25
C ALA A 565 -40.08 -10.59 -3.54
N LEU A 566 -40.96 -10.97 -4.48
CA LEU A 566 -41.21 -10.22 -5.71
C LEU A 566 -41.78 -8.83 -5.41
N GLU A 567 -42.69 -8.73 -4.44
CA GLU A 567 -43.21 -7.42 -4.02
C GLU A 567 -42.11 -6.55 -3.42
N ALA A 568 -41.27 -7.10 -2.53
CA ALA A 568 -40.16 -6.36 -1.92
C ALA A 568 -39.13 -5.86 -2.96
N ILE A 569 -38.73 -6.71 -3.92
CA ILE A 569 -37.76 -6.29 -4.95
C ILE A 569 -38.35 -5.28 -5.93
N ARG A 570 -39.63 -5.39 -6.29
CA ARG A 570 -40.32 -4.40 -7.13
C ARG A 570 -40.41 -3.05 -6.42
N GLN A 571 -40.72 -3.05 -5.12
CA GLN A 571 -40.65 -1.83 -4.32
C GLN A 571 -39.24 -1.25 -4.30
N ALA A 572 -38.19 -2.06 -4.15
CA ALA A 572 -36.81 -1.58 -4.23
C ALA A 572 -36.51 -0.90 -5.58
N ARG A 573 -36.95 -1.51 -6.69
CA ARG A 573 -36.81 -0.96 -8.06
C ARG A 573 -37.54 0.37 -8.23
N THR A 574 -38.76 0.50 -7.70
CA THR A 574 -39.51 1.78 -7.78
C THR A 574 -38.82 2.93 -7.05
N LEU A 575 -38.11 2.61 -5.96
CA LEU A 575 -37.36 3.61 -5.18
C LEU A 575 -36.00 3.93 -5.82
N ARG A 576 -35.35 2.93 -6.43
CA ARG A 576 -34.08 3.10 -7.13
C ARG A 576 -33.90 2.01 -8.17
N ASP A 577 -33.96 2.40 -9.44
CA ASP A 577 -33.83 1.46 -10.55
C ASP A 577 -32.35 1.16 -10.83
N THR A 578 -31.94 -0.10 -10.64
CA THR A 578 -30.56 -0.55 -10.82
C THR A 578 -30.51 -1.93 -11.46
N ASN A 579 -29.49 -2.20 -12.24
CA ASN A 579 -29.28 -3.48 -12.91
C ASN A 579 -29.27 -4.66 -11.92
N GLU A 580 -28.69 -4.46 -10.74
CA GLU A 580 -28.68 -5.46 -9.67
C GLU A 580 -30.09 -5.89 -9.24
N PHE A 581 -31.04 -4.96 -9.16
CA PHE A 581 -32.42 -5.28 -8.76
C PHE A 581 -33.23 -5.91 -9.90
N HIS A 582 -32.97 -5.53 -11.15
CA HIS A 582 -33.53 -6.24 -12.30
C HIS A 582 -33.07 -7.69 -12.34
N PHE A 583 -31.77 -7.92 -12.15
CA PHE A 583 -31.21 -9.26 -12.05
C PHE A 583 -31.84 -10.05 -10.89
N GLN A 584 -31.93 -9.44 -9.71
CA GLN A 584 -32.50 -10.09 -8.53
C GLN A 584 -33.97 -10.47 -8.75
N GLU A 585 -34.79 -9.62 -9.37
CA GLU A 585 -36.18 -9.99 -9.70
C GLU A 585 -36.27 -11.16 -10.67
N ALA A 586 -35.48 -11.15 -11.75
CA ALA A 586 -35.41 -12.28 -12.69
C ALA A 586 -35.01 -13.57 -11.98
N TRP A 587 -34.04 -13.48 -11.06
CA TRP A 587 -33.60 -14.60 -10.24
C TRP A 587 -34.67 -15.08 -9.26
N ILE A 588 -35.46 -14.19 -8.65
CA ILE A 588 -36.58 -14.58 -7.79
C ILE A 588 -37.66 -15.32 -8.60
N GLN A 589 -37.99 -14.85 -9.81
CA GLN A 589 -38.93 -15.55 -10.69
C GLN A 589 -38.44 -16.96 -11.06
N TYR A 590 -37.13 -17.09 -11.31
CA TYR A 590 -36.50 -18.38 -11.54
C TYR A 590 -36.63 -19.31 -10.32
N ARG A 591 -36.32 -18.81 -9.11
CA ARG A 591 -36.45 -19.57 -7.85
C ARG A 591 -37.89 -19.98 -7.57
N ALA A 592 -38.86 -19.15 -7.96
CA ALA A 592 -40.29 -19.42 -7.83
C ALA A 592 -40.82 -20.47 -8.84
N GLY A 593 -40.01 -20.87 -9.83
CA GLY A 593 -40.42 -21.76 -10.92
C GLY A 593 -41.28 -21.07 -12.00
N HIS A 594 -41.34 -19.73 -11.99
CA HIS A 594 -42.01 -18.91 -13.01
C HIS A 594 -41.11 -18.78 -14.24
N ASN A 595 -40.86 -19.91 -14.90
CA ASN A 595 -39.82 -20.04 -15.92
C ASN A 595 -40.03 -19.12 -17.13
N LYS A 596 -41.27 -18.85 -17.53
CA LYS A 596 -41.55 -17.98 -18.69
C LYS A 596 -41.18 -16.54 -18.38
N GLU A 597 -41.64 -16.06 -17.24
CA GLU A 597 -41.36 -14.72 -16.72
C GLU A 597 -39.86 -14.53 -16.44
N ALA A 598 -39.20 -15.55 -15.91
CA ALA A 598 -37.76 -15.54 -15.69
C ALA A 598 -36.98 -15.45 -17.01
N ILE A 599 -37.36 -16.23 -18.04
CA ILE A 599 -36.75 -16.16 -19.38
C ILE A 599 -36.90 -14.76 -19.96
N GLU A 600 -38.12 -14.21 -19.95
CA GLU A 600 -38.39 -12.85 -20.46
C GLU A 600 -37.52 -11.80 -19.77
N LEU A 601 -37.45 -11.82 -18.44
CA LEU A 601 -36.65 -10.86 -17.68
C LEU A 601 -35.14 -11.01 -17.88
N PHE A 602 -34.62 -12.25 -17.99
CA PHE A 602 -33.19 -12.45 -18.25
C PHE A 602 -32.79 -12.07 -19.68
N GLU A 603 -33.68 -12.27 -20.66
CA GLU A 603 -33.50 -11.79 -22.04
C GLU A 603 -33.45 -10.26 -22.10
N GLU A 604 -34.40 -9.58 -21.44
CA GLU A 604 -34.39 -8.12 -21.31
C GLU A 604 -33.12 -7.63 -20.60
N PHE A 605 -32.73 -8.30 -19.52
CA PHE A 605 -31.56 -7.93 -18.73
C PHE A 605 -30.29 -8.01 -19.57
N ARG A 606 -30.02 -9.14 -20.25
CA ARG A 606 -28.78 -9.32 -21.02
C ARG A 606 -28.65 -8.40 -22.23
N ALA A 607 -29.75 -7.79 -22.68
CA ALA A 607 -29.75 -6.79 -23.75
C ALA A 607 -29.28 -5.39 -23.31
N ILE A 608 -29.07 -5.16 -22.00
CA ILE A 608 -28.60 -3.88 -21.46
C ILE A 608 -27.12 -3.67 -21.80
N ASP A 609 -26.81 -2.52 -22.42
CA ASP A 609 -25.43 -2.13 -22.73
C ASP A 609 -24.62 -1.82 -21.46
N GLY A 610 -23.35 -2.25 -21.42
CA GLY A 610 -22.42 -1.90 -20.35
C GLY A 610 -22.67 -2.63 -19.02
N LEU A 611 -23.36 -3.77 -19.04
CA LEU A 611 -23.57 -4.60 -17.85
C LEU A 611 -22.26 -5.06 -17.19
N ASN A 612 -22.36 -5.26 -15.87
CA ASN A 612 -21.30 -5.92 -15.12
C ASN A 612 -21.11 -7.34 -15.66
N GLN A 613 -19.87 -7.67 -16.04
CA GLN A 613 -19.49 -8.95 -16.65
C GLN A 613 -19.93 -10.17 -15.83
N ARG A 614 -19.92 -10.06 -14.50
CA ARG A 614 -20.34 -11.13 -13.60
C ARG A 614 -21.83 -11.40 -13.67
N LEU A 615 -22.65 -10.34 -13.63
CA LEU A 615 -24.11 -10.46 -13.74
C LEU A 615 -24.49 -10.99 -15.12
N LEU A 616 -23.84 -10.48 -16.17
CA LEU A 616 -24.03 -10.96 -17.54
C LEU A 616 -23.75 -12.46 -17.66
N ARG A 617 -22.61 -12.94 -17.11
CA ARG A 617 -22.28 -14.37 -17.08
C ARG A 617 -23.35 -15.18 -16.34
N SER A 618 -23.75 -14.74 -15.14
CA SER A 618 -24.79 -15.43 -14.36
C SER A 618 -26.13 -15.50 -15.09
N SER A 619 -26.54 -14.43 -15.77
CA SER A 619 -27.77 -14.40 -16.56
C SER A 619 -27.74 -15.41 -17.70
N HIS A 620 -26.63 -15.50 -18.46
CA HIS A 620 -26.49 -16.46 -19.56
C HIS A 620 -26.58 -17.92 -19.08
N LEU A 621 -25.93 -18.24 -17.96
CA LEU A 621 -25.96 -19.61 -17.41
C LEU A 621 -27.38 -20.00 -16.93
N ILE A 622 -28.06 -19.10 -16.22
CA ILE A 622 -29.43 -19.36 -15.73
C ILE A 622 -30.40 -19.47 -16.91
N LEU A 623 -30.29 -18.56 -17.88
CA LEU A 623 -31.16 -18.51 -19.06
C LEU A 623 -30.98 -19.75 -19.95
N SER A 624 -29.75 -20.21 -20.16
CA SER A 624 -29.50 -21.46 -20.90
C SER A 624 -30.17 -22.66 -20.20
N ASN A 625 -30.00 -22.78 -18.88
CA ASN A 625 -30.66 -23.83 -18.09
C ASN A 625 -32.19 -23.74 -18.20
N LEU A 626 -32.77 -22.55 -18.09
CA LEU A 626 -34.20 -22.32 -18.28
C LEU A 626 -34.71 -22.75 -19.66
N TYR A 627 -33.97 -22.45 -20.73
CA TYR A 627 -34.29 -22.91 -22.09
C TYR A 627 -34.22 -24.43 -22.22
N VAL A 628 -33.17 -25.05 -21.69
CA VAL A 628 -33.04 -26.52 -21.69
C VAL A 628 -34.18 -27.18 -20.92
N GLN A 629 -34.53 -26.67 -19.73
CA GLN A 629 -35.64 -27.18 -18.93
C GLN A 629 -37.00 -27.02 -19.62
N SER A 630 -37.17 -25.97 -20.43
CA SER A 630 -38.39 -25.76 -21.23
C SER A 630 -38.41 -26.55 -22.55
N GLY A 631 -37.35 -27.31 -22.85
CA GLY A 631 -37.21 -28.12 -24.06
C GLY A 631 -36.71 -27.36 -25.29
N ASP A 632 -36.32 -26.10 -25.14
CA ASP A 632 -35.80 -25.25 -26.20
C ASP A 632 -34.27 -25.29 -26.24
N LEU A 633 -33.74 -26.44 -26.65
CA LEU A 633 -32.29 -26.68 -26.70
C LEU A 633 -31.57 -25.69 -27.63
N ALA A 634 -32.22 -25.27 -28.72
CA ALA A 634 -31.62 -24.37 -29.70
C ALA A 634 -31.34 -22.97 -29.11
N ASN A 635 -32.29 -22.41 -28.36
CA ASN A 635 -32.03 -21.16 -27.67
C ASN A 635 -31.06 -21.35 -26.50
N GLY A 636 -31.13 -22.47 -25.77
CA GLY A 636 -30.17 -22.80 -24.72
C GLY A 636 -28.72 -22.83 -25.19
N GLU A 637 -28.46 -23.47 -26.33
CA GLU A 637 -27.15 -23.50 -27.02
C GLU A 637 -26.72 -22.11 -27.46
N LYS A 638 -27.60 -21.36 -28.12
CA LYS A 638 -27.31 -19.99 -28.59
C LYS A 638 -26.90 -19.05 -27.46
N VAL A 639 -27.54 -19.14 -26.29
CA VAL A 639 -27.16 -18.32 -25.12
C VAL A 639 -25.73 -18.67 -24.65
N LEU A 640 -25.33 -19.94 -24.69
CA LEU A 640 -23.97 -20.35 -24.33
C LEU A 640 -22.93 -19.94 -25.39
N GLU A 641 -23.28 -20.00 -26.67
CA GLU A 641 -22.44 -19.50 -27.77
C GLU A 641 -22.19 -17.99 -27.68
N ASP A 642 -23.16 -17.22 -27.16
CA ASP A 642 -22.95 -15.79 -26.93
C ASP A 642 -22.02 -15.55 -25.72
N LEU A 643 -22.11 -16.39 -24.68
CA LEU A 643 -21.23 -16.30 -23.52
C LEU A 643 -19.77 -16.69 -23.85
N ILE A 644 -19.54 -17.74 -24.64
CA ILE A 644 -18.17 -18.21 -24.96
C ILE A 644 -17.38 -17.20 -25.81
N LYS A 645 -18.05 -16.37 -26.62
CA LYS A 645 -17.38 -15.27 -27.37
C LYS A 645 -16.74 -14.24 -26.44
N PHE A 646 -17.34 -14.07 -25.26
CA PHE A 646 -16.91 -13.11 -24.26
C PHE A 646 -15.99 -13.73 -23.20
N ASP A 647 -16.11 -15.03 -22.97
CA ASP A 647 -15.41 -15.77 -21.92
C ASP A 647 -14.99 -17.18 -22.40
N PRO A 648 -14.00 -17.28 -23.30
CA PRO A 648 -13.68 -18.52 -24.01
C PRO A 648 -13.19 -19.66 -23.11
N ASP A 649 -12.57 -19.33 -21.98
CA ASP A 649 -11.95 -20.29 -21.06
C ASP A 649 -12.93 -20.78 -19.97
N ASN A 650 -14.23 -20.50 -20.09
CA ASN A 650 -15.21 -20.88 -19.07
C ASN A 650 -15.45 -22.40 -19.05
N PRO A 651 -15.08 -23.12 -17.96
CA PRO A 651 -15.18 -24.57 -17.93
C PRO A 651 -16.63 -25.07 -17.91
N THR A 652 -17.57 -24.29 -17.35
CA THR A 652 -18.99 -24.66 -17.33
C THR A 652 -19.59 -24.57 -18.73
N VAL A 653 -19.32 -23.49 -19.45
CA VAL A 653 -19.82 -23.30 -20.83
C VAL A 653 -19.23 -24.34 -21.78
N ASN A 654 -17.94 -24.63 -21.67
CA ASN A 654 -17.28 -25.66 -22.47
C ASN A 654 -17.80 -27.07 -22.18
N ASN A 655 -18.22 -27.35 -20.94
CA ASN A 655 -18.85 -28.61 -20.56
C ASN A 655 -20.31 -28.72 -21.02
N ASP A 656 -21.06 -27.62 -21.00
CA ASP A 656 -22.49 -27.63 -21.35
C ASP A 656 -22.71 -27.62 -22.88
N LEU A 657 -21.73 -27.11 -23.66
CA LEU A 657 -21.75 -27.14 -25.13
C LEU A 657 -21.12 -28.41 -25.75
N GLY A 658 -20.25 -29.10 -25.02
CA GLY A 658 -19.53 -30.30 -25.48
C GLY A 658 -20.30 -31.58 -25.23
#